data_AF-R5P9E4-F1
#
_entry.id   AF-R5P9E4-F1
#
_cell.length_a   1.000
_cell.length_b   1.000
_cell.length_c   1.000
_cell.angle_alpha   90.00
_cell.angle_beta   90.00
_cell.angle_gamma   90.00
#
_symmetry.space_group_name_H-M   'P 1'
#
loop_
_entity.id
_entity.type
_entity.pdbx_description
1 polymer ?
#
loop_
_entity_poly.entity_id
_entity_poly.type
_entity_poly.pdbx_seq_one_letter_code
_entity_poly.pdbx_strand_id
1 'polypeptide(L)'
;MIQLKQNLIGLGLLLLAVFAGACDDDKLELERGKDYILSSQADVNAFKVTQDIRTLTIEGEDITDLSALQFQNAKSLIIRNTGITELALPRLSAITIGLTISENENLKAIDGLEQFKFMNGSLIIEDNPALESIAGLLHLKIFRGSLTISDNMIFGEDKAGAPDSYGLMPVKYLLDNSIMEGTITLANNHPKAATDPSRIGQMGAGDILSYVIGSRADADKFMPANETVMNLTVRGSDINDAVLAGIASKIKVIQGKMLLENTGTTTTEGFFDKVDCQGSIVLKDNPALMNCNGFKGYTVIGGDLVIENCPEMTFWSGAGFSFITEVKGNFKVDPASTMTEGGAGFAGLSRVGGNFELNGDKANNKGDLWNCDTWLARGGGLKYVGGDFILKNHLKINGLGGFQNIQYIGGDVTIVNNGGGEGVGDIPSNSTSNQVGYCLIKGFLDFGIVKPTAVITLVNASGEVIDVNSLTACGISFSDYELNGLEEVNNFTPSSQIIGNLTIRGADVTDHAVSFIKTKITTVMGTVTIENTALTTTENFFESIDCRGGIVLRNNPELFNCNGFKGYTEIGGDLIIENCPKMAYWADMSNGAGFCKIARVEGNFKVDPATALNDGGIGFASLSWVGGDFELNGDPSAGEIWNWDSWMVTGGGLKHVGGNFTVKNHYKVNGLGGFQSIEYIGGDVTIMDNGGPDGFIPLQNTDNQIGFCLIKDFLDNGVLKKPQPTILLRQSAESEWIDVNSLQSCN
;
A
#
# COMPACT_ATOMS: atom_id res chain seq x y z
N MET A 1 -3.54 -31.58 60.92
CA MET A 1 -2.53 -31.31 59.87
C MET A 1 -2.35 -32.49 58.91
N ILE A 2 -3.40 -33.26 58.57
CA ILE A 2 -3.34 -34.38 57.61
C ILE A 2 -4.41 -34.23 56.50
N GLN A 3 -5.56 -33.61 56.80
CA GLN A 3 -6.67 -33.34 55.88
C GLN A 3 -6.39 -32.36 54.72
N LEU A 4 -5.16 -31.89 54.51
CA LEU A 4 -4.81 -30.88 53.48
C LEU A 4 -3.95 -31.44 52.32
N LYS A 5 -3.68 -32.75 52.29
CA LYS A 5 -2.75 -33.38 51.32
C LYS A 5 -3.40 -34.20 50.19
N GLN A 6 -4.72 -34.29 50.10
CA GLN A 6 -5.40 -35.07 49.04
C GLN A 6 -5.96 -34.22 47.89
N ASN A 7 -6.25 -32.94 48.09
CA ASN A 7 -6.82 -32.07 47.03
C ASN A 7 -5.77 -31.33 46.18
N LEU A 8 -4.46 -31.60 46.36
CA LEU A 8 -3.38 -30.94 45.60
C LEU A 8 -2.80 -31.77 44.45
N ILE A 9 -3.17 -33.04 44.32
CA ILE A 9 -2.56 -33.97 43.34
C ILE A 9 -3.17 -33.80 41.94
N GLY A 10 -4.40 -33.28 41.82
CA GLY A 10 -5.11 -33.14 40.54
C GLY A 10 -4.86 -31.86 39.74
N LEU A 11 -4.18 -30.84 40.31
CA LEU A 11 -4.03 -29.51 39.69
C LEU A 11 -2.58 -29.11 39.37
N GLY A 12 -1.58 -29.93 39.71
CA GLY A 12 -0.17 -29.52 39.73
C GLY A 12 0.67 -29.88 38.50
N LEU A 13 0.08 -30.45 37.44
CA LEU A 13 0.83 -31.17 36.39
C LEU A 13 0.72 -30.58 34.97
N LEU A 14 0.13 -29.40 34.80
CA LEU A 14 -0.10 -28.78 33.47
C LEU A 14 0.52 -27.38 33.32
N LEU A 15 1.54 -27.05 34.13
CA LEU A 15 2.06 -25.66 34.26
C LEU A 15 3.59 -25.56 34.27
N LEU A 16 4.31 -26.61 33.83
CA LEU A 16 5.77 -26.66 33.79
C LEU A 16 6.28 -27.53 32.62
N ALA A 17 6.18 -27.01 31.40
CA ALA A 17 6.69 -27.63 30.18
C ALA A 17 7.14 -26.57 29.16
N VAL A 18 8.17 -25.78 29.50
CA VAL A 18 8.93 -24.99 28.52
C VAL A 18 10.42 -25.03 28.88
N PHE A 19 11.28 -25.19 27.86
CA PHE A 19 12.75 -25.19 27.94
C PHE A 19 13.42 -26.30 28.77
N ALA A 20 13.48 -27.53 28.22
CA ALA A 20 14.77 -28.15 27.84
C ALA A 20 14.62 -29.53 27.13
N GLY A 21 14.62 -29.53 25.79
CA GLY A 21 15.19 -30.63 24.98
C GLY A 21 14.50 -32.01 24.97
N ALA A 22 13.36 -32.15 24.29
CA ALA A 22 12.84 -33.44 23.82
C ALA A 22 12.07 -33.27 22.49
N CYS A 23 12.71 -33.49 21.34
CA CYS A 23 12.10 -33.20 20.03
C CYS A 23 11.19 -34.32 19.46
N ASP A 24 11.11 -35.48 20.14
CA ASP A 24 10.26 -36.61 19.76
C ASP A 24 9.07 -36.84 20.72
N ASP A 25 9.19 -36.48 22.01
CA ASP A 25 8.13 -36.71 23.00
C ASP A 25 6.89 -35.81 22.79
N ASP A 26 7.05 -34.57 22.30
CA ASP A 26 5.92 -33.66 22.06
C ASP A 26 4.90 -34.23 21.05
N LYS A 27 5.35 -35.03 20.08
CA LYS A 27 4.43 -35.73 19.14
C LYS A 27 3.66 -36.84 19.85
N LEU A 28 4.33 -37.62 20.69
CA LEU A 28 3.69 -38.67 21.48
C LEU A 28 2.68 -38.08 22.47
N GLU A 29 2.99 -36.95 23.11
CA GLU A 29 2.06 -36.24 23.99
C GLU A 29 0.97 -35.45 23.26
N LEU A 30 1.02 -35.29 21.93
CA LEU A 30 -0.14 -34.90 21.12
C LEU A 30 -1.00 -36.12 20.74
N GLU A 31 -0.39 -37.24 20.31
CA GLU A 31 -1.10 -38.46 19.86
C GLU A 31 -1.66 -39.35 20.98
N ARG A 32 -1.18 -39.20 22.22
CA ARG A 32 -1.64 -39.97 23.40
C ARG A 32 -3.15 -39.79 23.69
N GLY A 33 -3.85 -40.89 23.98
CA GLY A 33 -5.28 -40.89 24.32
C GLY A 33 -6.10 -41.76 23.37
N LYS A 34 -7.43 -41.68 23.47
CA LYS A 34 -8.38 -42.44 22.64
C LYS A 34 -9.34 -41.55 21.89
N ASP A 35 -9.75 -42.02 20.71
CA ASP A 35 -10.77 -41.37 19.90
C ASP A 35 -12.14 -42.01 20.11
N TYR A 36 -13.17 -41.16 20.07
CA TYR A 36 -14.56 -41.53 20.26
C TYR A 36 -15.43 -40.78 19.25
N ILE A 37 -16.44 -41.47 18.72
CA ILE A 37 -17.47 -40.90 17.86
C ILE A 37 -18.82 -41.23 18.52
N LEU A 38 -19.69 -40.23 18.67
CA LEU A 38 -21.06 -40.36 19.14
C LEU A 38 -21.98 -39.93 17.99
N SER A 39 -22.84 -40.84 17.53
CA SER A 39 -23.65 -40.62 16.32
C SER A 39 -25.14 -40.88 16.55
N SER A 40 -25.55 -40.77 17.80
CA SER A 40 -26.95 -40.76 18.23
C SER A 40 -27.09 -40.17 19.62
N GLN A 41 -28.30 -39.76 20.01
CA GLN A 41 -28.58 -39.37 21.39
C GLN A 41 -28.41 -40.56 22.36
N ALA A 42 -28.57 -41.80 21.89
CA ALA A 42 -28.23 -43.00 22.65
C ALA A 42 -26.71 -43.09 22.92
N ASP A 43 -25.91 -42.73 21.92
CA ASP A 43 -24.47 -42.43 21.95
C ASP A 43 -24.07 -41.64 23.21
N VAL A 44 -24.55 -40.40 23.23
CA VAL A 44 -24.30 -39.40 24.28
C VAL A 44 -24.79 -39.87 25.64
N ASN A 45 -26.00 -40.44 25.70
CA ASN A 45 -26.58 -40.96 26.93
C ASN A 45 -25.79 -42.15 27.50
N ALA A 46 -25.22 -43.00 26.65
CA ALA A 46 -24.40 -44.15 27.03
C ALA A 46 -22.93 -43.78 27.37
N PHE A 47 -22.41 -42.65 26.91
CA PHE A 47 -21.02 -42.26 27.10
C PHE A 47 -20.68 -41.98 28.58
N LYS A 48 -19.71 -42.71 29.14
CA LYS A 48 -19.25 -42.56 30.55
C LYS A 48 -17.73 -42.43 30.68
N VAL A 49 -17.04 -42.10 29.60
CA VAL A 49 -15.59 -41.79 29.62
C VAL A 49 -15.41 -40.38 30.19
N THR A 50 -14.41 -40.20 31.06
CA THR A 50 -14.19 -38.95 31.80
C THR A 50 -12.76 -38.39 31.69
N GLN A 51 -11.84 -39.16 31.12
CA GLN A 51 -10.40 -38.87 30.99
C GLN A 51 -9.80 -39.58 29.76
N ASP A 52 -8.54 -39.25 29.42
CA ASP A 52 -7.76 -39.86 28.34
C ASP A 52 -8.38 -39.76 26.91
N ILE A 53 -9.28 -38.78 26.71
CA ILE A 53 -9.87 -38.45 25.41
C ILE A 53 -8.84 -37.67 24.57
N ARG A 54 -8.44 -38.23 23.42
CA ARG A 54 -7.73 -37.47 22.39
C ARG A 54 -8.77 -36.71 21.56
N THR A 55 -9.51 -37.38 20.67
CA THR A 55 -10.62 -36.73 19.95
C THR A 55 -11.97 -37.27 20.41
N LEU A 56 -12.92 -36.37 20.67
CA LEU A 56 -14.34 -36.71 20.76
C LEU A 56 -15.09 -36.01 19.62
N THR A 57 -15.66 -36.79 18.71
CA THR A 57 -16.56 -36.31 17.65
C THR A 57 -18.00 -36.60 18.04
N ILE A 58 -18.88 -35.61 17.88
CA ILE A 58 -20.31 -35.68 18.14
C ILE A 58 -21.01 -35.22 16.86
N GLU A 59 -21.71 -36.14 16.18
CA GLU A 59 -22.21 -35.92 14.82
C GLU A 59 -23.48 -36.74 14.54
N GLY A 60 -24.64 -36.08 14.42
CA GLY A 60 -25.94 -36.70 14.20
C GLY A 60 -27.12 -35.79 14.57
N GLU A 61 -28.05 -35.60 13.64
CA GLU A 61 -29.20 -34.69 13.76
C GLU A 61 -30.17 -35.04 14.91
N ASP A 62 -30.18 -36.30 15.40
CA ASP A 62 -31.00 -36.70 16.55
C ASP A 62 -30.40 -36.30 17.91
N ILE A 63 -29.11 -35.92 17.93
CA ILE A 63 -28.42 -35.45 19.12
C ILE A 63 -28.94 -34.05 19.47
N THR A 64 -29.63 -33.95 20.61
CA THR A 64 -30.39 -32.78 21.05
C THR A 64 -30.05 -32.34 22.48
N ASP A 65 -29.36 -33.19 23.26
CA ASP A 65 -28.91 -32.89 24.63
C ASP A 65 -27.50 -33.47 24.89
N LEU A 66 -26.56 -32.61 25.28
CA LEU A 66 -25.17 -32.98 25.61
C LEU A 66 -24.87 -33.01 27.12
N SER A 67 -25.83 -32.62 27.97
CA SER A 67 -25.65 -32.47 29.42
C SER A 67 -25.30 -33.77 30.16
N ALA A 68 -25.59 -34.92 29.55
CA ALA A 68 -25.23 -36.25 30.03
C ALA A 68 -23.72 -36.52 30.04
N LEU A 69 -22.91 -35.74 29.29
CA LEU A 69 -21.46 -35.90 29.19
C LEU A 69 -20.75 -35.39 30.45
N GLN A 70 -19.82 -36.20 31.00
CA GLN A 70 -19.19 -35.92 32.30
C GLN A 70 -17.64 -35.82 32.25
N PHE A 71 -17.05 -35.71 31.06
CA PHE A 71 -15.61 -35.49 30.91
C PHE A 71 -15.23 -34.05 31.27
N GLN A 72 -14.04 -33.87 31.84
CA GLN A 72 -13.52 -32.54 32.18
C GLN A 72 -12.51 -32.02 31.15
N ASN A 73 -11.77 -32.92 30.50
CA ASN A 73 -10.72 -32.55 29.56
C ASN A 73 -10.78 -33.46 28.33
N ALA A 74 -10.59 -32.87 27.15
CA ALA A 74 -10.29 -33.56 25.90
C ALA A 74 -9.17 -32.80 25.18
N LYS A 75 -8.44 -33.44 24.27
CA LYS A 75 -7.47 -32.70 23.44
C LYS A 75 -8.19 -31.98 22.29
N SER A 76 -9.00 -32.73 21.55
CA SER A 76 -9.84 -32.26 20.47
C SER A 76 -11.30 -32.62 20.73
N LEU A 77 -12.21 -31.68 20.47
CA LEU A 77 -13.65 -31.85 20.55
C LEU A 77 -14.27 -31.29 19.27
N ILE A 78 -15.06 -32.10 18.57
CA ILE A 78 -15.73 -31.75 17.31
C ILE A 78 -17.22 -31.99 17.49
N ILE A 79 -18.04 -30.96 17.28
CA ILE A 79 -19.50 -31.00 17.44
C ILE A 79 -20.11 -30.45 16.17
N ARG A 80 -20.70 -31.31 15.33
CA ARG A 80 -21.19 -30.91 14.01
C ARG A 80 -22.40 -31.66 13.51
N ASN A 81 -23.22 -31.00 12.69
CA ASN A 81 -24.50 -31.52 12.21
C ASN A 81 -25.31 -32.20 13.34
N THR A 82 -25.61 -31.46 14.39
CA THR A 82 -26.44 -31.91 15.52
C THR A 82 -27.72 -31.09 15.66
N GLY A 83 -28.75 -31.69 16.24
CA GLY A 83 -30.04 -31.06 16.52
C GLY A 83 -30.06 -30.19 17.79
N ILE A 84 -28.92 -29.93 18.44
CA ILE A 84 -28.84 -29.14 19.68
C ILE A 84 -29.26 -27.69 19.44
N THR A 85 -29.91 -27.08 20.42
CA THR A 85 -30.18 -25.63 20.42
C THR A 85 -29.22 -24.83 21.28
N GLU A 86 -28.60 -25.45 22.29
CA GLU A 86 -27.75 -24.84 23.33
C GLU A 86 -26.59 -25.80 23.66
N LEU A 87 -25.35 -25.31 23.77
CA LEU A 87 -24.14 -26.15 23.94
C LEU A 87 -23.82 -26.49 25.42
N ALA A 88 -24.74 -27.16 26.10
CA ALA A 88 -24.58 -27.52 27.50
C ALA A 88 -23.49 -28.62 27.74
N LEU A 89 -22.29 -28.22 28.18
CA LEU A 89 -21.21 -29.12 28.62
C LEU A 89 -20.76 -28.82 30.06
N PRO A 90 -21.61 -29.07 31.08
CA PRO A 90 -21.46 -28.57 32.46
C PRO A 90 -20.28 -29.15 33.27
N ARG A 91 -19.43 -29.96 32.64
CA ARG A 91 -18.19 -30.52 33.20
C ARG A 91 -16.91 -30.11 32.46
N LEU A 92 -17.02 -29.60 31.23
CA LEU A 92 -15.84 -29.27 30.42
C LEU A 92 -15.02 -28.17 31.11
N SER A 93 -13.72 -28.39 31.27
CA SER A 93 -12.79 -27.52 31.98
C SER A 93 -11.60 -27.11 31.13
N ALA A 94 -11.05 -28.03 30.33
CA ALA A 94 -9.99 -27.72 29.37
C ALA A 94 -10.13 -28.43 28.01
N ILE A 95 -9.68 -27.73 26.98
CA ILE A 95 -9.41 -28.24 25.62
C ILE A 95 -7.97 -27.86 25.28
N THR A 96 -7.16 -28.79 24.76
CA THR A 96 -5.69 -28.57 24.65
C THR A 96 -5.10 -28.59 23.24
N ILE A 97 -5.88 -28.96 22.22
CA ILE A 97 -5.50 -28.91 20.79
C ILE A 97 -6.58 -28.19 19.95
N GLY A 98 -7.87 -28.48 20.16
CA GLY A 98 -8.91 -27.81 19.39
C GLY A 98 -10.36 -28.07 19.80
N LEU A 99 -11.23 -27.10 19.51
CA LEU A 99 -12.68 -27.20 19.63
C LEU A 99 -13.31 -26.69 18.33
N THR A 100 -13.97 -27.57 17.59
CA THR A 100 -14.72 -27.22 16.37
C THR A 100 -16.22 -27.39 16.62
N ILE A 101 -16.97 -26.34 16.35
CA ILE A 101 -18.43 -26.30 16.43
C ILE A 101 -18.93 -25.85 15.05
N SER A 102 -19.30 -26.81 14.19
CA SER A 102 -19.60 -26.56 12.78
C SER A 102 -20.96 -27.10 12.32
N GLU A 103 -21.58 -26.52 11.31
CA GLU A 103 -22.73 -27.14 10.61
C GLU A 103 -23.97 -27.43 11.50
N ASN A 104 -24.13 -26.80 12.67
CA ASN A 104 -25.27 -27.08 13.57
C ASN A 104 -26.44 -26.13 13.28
N GLU A 105 -27.35 -26.50 12.36
CA GLU A 105 -28.43 -25.64 11.88
C GLU A 105 -29.33 -25.03 12.98
N ASN A 106 -29.49 -25.75 14.10
CA ASN A 106 -30.40 -25.36 15.19
C ASN A 106 -29.70 -24.66 16.37
N LEU A 107 -28.37 -24.60 16.40
CA LEU A 107 -27.59 -24.09 17.53
C LEU A 107 -27.74 -22.57 17.66
N LYS A 108 -28.27 -22.11 18.79
CA LYS A 108 -28.51 -20.69 19.11
C LYS A 108 -27.53 -20.10 20.09
N ALA A 109 -27.10 -20.88 21.07
CA ALA A 109 -26.21 -20.39 22.12
C ALA A 109 -25.06 -21.36 22.40
N ILE A 110 -23.84 -20.83 22.37
CA ILE A 110 -22.70 -21.41 23.06
C ILE A 110 -22.66 -20.81 24.47
N ASP A 111 -23.51 -21.36 25.34
CA ASP A 111 -23.58 -21.15 26.79
C ASP A 111 -23.26 -22.47 27.52
N GLY A 112 -23.64 -22.66 28.79
CA GLY A 112 -23.46 -23.94 29.50
C GLY A 112 -22.01 -24.43 29.65
N LEU A 113 -21.03 -23.52 29.51
CA LEU A 113 -19.58 -23.75 29.62
C LEU A 113 -19.00 -23.16 30.94
N GLU A 114 -19.76 -23.12 32.04
CA GLU A 114 -19.37 -22.41 33.27
C GLU A 114 -18.09 -22.96 33.91
N GLN A 115 -17.74 -24.21 33.62
CA GLN A 115 -16.51 -24.84 34.09
C GLN A 115 -15.32 -24.64 33.13
N PHE A 116 -15.53 -24.22 31.88
CA PHE A 116 -14.48 -24.13 30.86
C PHE A 116 -13.56 -22.95 31.18
N LYS A 117 -12.28 -23.24 31.51
CA LYS A 117 -11.28 -22.24 31.93
C LYS A 117 -10.07 -22.16 31.03
N PHE A 118 -9.72 -23.25 30.36
CA PHE A 118 -8.44 -23.37 29.65
C PHE A 118 -8.67 -23.83 28.21
N MET A 119 -8.37 -22.95 27.26
CA MET A 119 -8.31 -23.28 25.85
C MET A 119 -6.85 -23.19 25.37
N ASN A 120 -6.38 -24.21 24.67
CA ASN A 120 -5.10 -24.19 23.98
C ASN A 120 -5.25 -24.81 22.58
N GLY A 121 -4.62 -24.21 21.58
CA GLY A 121 -4.82 -24.55 20.17
C GLY A 121 -5.96 -23.75 19.52
N SER A 122 -6.78 -24.38 18.67
CA SER A 122 -7.73 -23.66 17.81
C SER A 122 -9.20 -23.82 18.24
N LEU A 123 -9.91 -22.71 18.44
CA LEU A 123 -11.37 -22.67 18.58
C LEU A 123 -11.97 -22.21 17.26
N ILE A 124 -12.82 -23.04 16.66
CA ILE A 124 -13.49 -22.80 15.38
C ILE A 124 -14.99 -22.87 15.61
N ILE A 125 -15.70 -21.80 15.27
CA ILE A 125 -17.16 -21.68 15.34
C ILE A 125 -17.64 -21.23 13.95
N GLU A 126 -18.04 -22.18 13.13
CA GLU A 126 -18.32 -21.96 11.70
C GLU A 126 -19.67 -22.54 11.27
N ASP A 127 -20.36 -21.94 10.30
CA ASP A 127 -21.57 -22.53 9.71
C ASP A 127 -22.70 -22.92 10.71
N ASN A 128 -22.89 -22.14 11.78
CA ASN A 128 -24.05 -22.28 12.67
C ASN A 128 -25.06 -21.15 12.38
N PRO A 129 -25.99 -21.31 11.41
CA PRO A 129 -26.80 -20.22 10.88
C PRO A 129 -27.82 -19.63 11.87
N ALA A 130 -28.16 -20.36 12.93
CA ALA A 130 -29.06 -19.92 14.00
C ALA A 130 -28.35 -19.30 15.21
N LEU A 131 -27.01 -19.15 15.19
CA LEU A 131 -26.23 -18.73 16.35
C LEU A 131 -26.49 -17.26 16.73
N GLU A 132 -26.98 -17.03 17.94
CA GLU A 132 -27.28 -15.71 18.50
C GLU A 132 -26.25 -15.30 19.59
N SER A 133 -25.60 -16.25 20.26
CA SER A 133 -24.74 -16.01 21.44
C SER A 133 -23.54 -16.94 21.56
N ILE A 134 -22.39 -16.40 22.00
CA ILE A 134 -21.19 -17.15 22.44
C ILE A 134 -20.79 -16.84 23.90
N ALA A 135 -21.75 -16.39 24.73
CA ALA A 135 -21.50 -15.89 26.08
C ALA A 135 -20.77 -16.88 27.02
N GLY A 136 -20.84 -18.19 26.76
CA GLY A 136 -20.08 -19.21 27.47
C GLY A 136 -18.55 -19.01 27.43
N LEU A 137 -18.01 -18.31 26.43
CA LEU A 137 -16.58 -18.01 26.33
C LEU A 137 -16.09 -17.03 27.41
N LEU A 138 -16.97 -16.22 28.02
CA LEU A 138 -16.65 -15.33 29.16
C LEU A 138 -16.10 -16.10 30.38
N HIS A 139 -16.36 -17.40 30.44
CA HIS A 139 -15.92 -18.26 31.52
C HIS A 139 -14.44 -18.63 31.43
N LEU A 140 -13.80 -18.52 30.27
CA LEU A 140 -12.37 -18.78 30.04
C LEU A 140 -11.47 -17.90 30.92
N LYS A 141 -10.28 -18.41 31.24
CA LYS A 141 -9.26 -17.72 32.05
C LYS A 141 -7.85 -17.80 31.46
N ILE A 142 -7.59 -18.74 30.55
CA ILE A 142 -6.47 -18.72 29.61
C ILE A 142 -6.98 -19.25 28.25
N PHE A 143 -6.68 -18.55 27.17
CA PHE A 143 -6.84 -19.03 25.80
C PHE A 143 -5.54 -18.74 25.03
N ARG A 144 -4.83 -19.80 24.59
CA ARG A 144 -3.62 -19.70 23.76
C ARG A 144 -3.84 -20.33 22.39
N GLY A 145 -3.62 -19.58 21.32
CA GLY A 145 -3.76 -20.07 19.94
C GLY A 145 -4.72 -19.25 19.09
N SER A 146 -5.57 -19.90 18.30
CA SER A 146 -6.38 -19.24 17.27
C SER A 146 -7.88 -19.32 17.54
N LEU A 147 -8.59 -18.21 17.28
CA LEU A 147 -10.05 -18.14 17.27
C LEU A 147 -10.54 -17.82 15.86
N THR A 148 -11.30 -18.74 15.26
CA THR A 148 -12.04 -18.49 14.02
C THR A 148 -13.53 -18.46 14.35
N ILE A 149 -14.21 -17.37 13.99
CA ILE A 149 -15.68 -17.30 14.01
C ILE A 149 -16.12 -16.85 12.62
N SER A 150 -16.75 -17.73 11.84
CA SER A 150 -17.20 -17.38 10.49
C SER A 150 -18.52 -17.99 10.06
N ASP A 151 -19.17 -17.38 9.06
CA ASP A 151 -20.35 -17.92 8.35
C ASP A 151 -21.61 -18.13 9.22
N ASN A 152 -21.56 -17.66 10.48
CA ASN A 152 -22.69 -17.63 11.40
C ASN A 152 -23.56 -16.40 11.07
N MET A 153 -24.35 -16.47 10.00
CA MET A 153 -24.95 -15.32 9.29
C MET A 153 -25.85 -14.37 10.10
N ILE A 154 -26.32 -14.74 11.29
CA ILE A 154 -27.08 -13.85 12.20
C ILE A 154 -26.30 -13.45 13.45
N PHE A 155 -25.13 -14.05 13.68
CA PHE A 155 -24.34 -13.87 14.90
C PHE A 155 -23.54 -12.58 14.91
N GLY A 156 -23.46 -11.91 16.06
CA GLY A 156 -22.38 -10.96 16.31
C GLY A 156 -22.60 -9.53 15.82
N GLU A 157 -23.86 -9.08 15.67
CA GLU A 157 -24.16 -7.65 15.49
C GLU A 157 -23.36 -6.79 16.48
N ASP A 158 -22.56 -5.85 15.98
CA ASP A 158 -21.78 -4.96 16.83
C ASP A 158 -22.59 -3.74 17.29
N LYS A 159 -22.33 -3.29 18.51
CA LYS A 159 -23.10 -2.26 19.19
C LYS A 159 -22.29 -1.62 20.32
N ALA A 160 -21.98 -0.34 20.18
CA ALA A 160 -21.34 0.45 21.24
C ALA A 160 -22.14 0.40 22.56
N GLY A 161 -21.43 0.15 23.66
CA GLY A 161 -22.01 0.05 25.01
C GLY A 161 -22.88 -1.20 25.26
N ALA A 162 -22.78 -2.23 24.42
CA ALA A 162 -23.37 -3.53 24.71
C ALA A 162 -22.67 -4.23 25.90
N PRO A 163 -23.36 -5.12 26.65
CA PRO A 163 -22.74 -5.90 27.73
C PRO A 163 -21.85 -7.01 27.17
N ASP A 164 -20.86 -7.43 27.95
CA ASP A 164 -19.85 -8.47 27.63
C ASP A 164 -20.44 -9.77 27.02
N SER A 165 -21.70 -10.09 27.27
CA SER A 165 -22.39 -11.29 26.78
C SER A 165 -23.10 -11.15 25.43
N TYR A 166 -23.08 -9.97 24.78
CA TYR A 166 -23.84 -9.71 23.54
C TYR A 166 -22.95 -9.78 22.29
N GLY A 167 -23.40 -10.49 21.25
CA GLY A 167 -22.72 -10.53 19.96
C GLY A 167 -21.24 -10.89 20.09
N LEU A 168 -20.36 -10.07 19.52
CA LEU A 168 -18.90 -10.24 19.59
C LEU A 168 -18.24 -9.71 20.88
N MET A 169 -19.01 -9.12 21.83
CA MET A 169 -18.45 -8.63 23.09
C MET A 169 -17.66 -9.69 23.91
N PRO A 170 -17.98 -11.01 23.87
CA PRO A 170 -17.15 -12.02 24.53
C PRO A 170 -15.72 -12.08 23.98
N VAL A 171 -15.52 -11.81 22.68
CA VAL A 171 -14.19 -11.75 22.06
C VAL A 171 -13.44 -10.52 22.55
N LYS A 172 -14.11 -9.36 22.64
CA LYS A 172 -13.54 -8.15 23.24
C LYS A 172 -13.18 -8.35 24.71
N TYR A 173 -14.04 -8.99 25.50
CA TYR A 173 -13.75 -9.30 26.90
C TYR A 173 -12.46 -10.14 27.03
N LEU A 174 -12.26 -11.14 26.17
CA LEU A 174 -11.06 -11.97 26.16
C LEU A 174 -9.78 -11.19 25.82
N LEU A 175 -9.87 -10.20 24.92
CA LEU A 175 -8.78 -9.29 24.55
C LEU A 175 -8.48 -8.27 25.66
N ASP A 176 -9.49 -7.51 26.09
CA ASP A 176 -9.36 -6.43 27.08
C ASP A 176 -8.81 -6.92 28.43
N ASN A 177 -9.11 -8.17 28.81
CA ASN A 177 -8.62 -8.80 30.04
C ASN A 177 -7.32 -9.61 29.83
N SER A 178 -6.72 -9.59 28.64
CA SER A 178 -5.54 -10.40 28.26
C SER A 178 -5.70 -11.90 28.55
N ILE A 179 -6.91 -12.42 28.39
CA ILE A 179 -7.23 -13.85 28.55
C ILE A 179 -6.81 -14.62 27.30
N MET A 180 -6.91 -14.00 26.12
CA MET A 180 -6.49 -14.59 24.85
C MET A 180 -5.13 -14.08 24.39
N GLU A 181 -4.23 -15.00 24.06
CA GLU A 181 -2.93 -14.77 23.42
C GLU A 181 -2.89 -15.54 22.07
N GLY A 182 -2.90 -14.81 20.95
CA GLY A 182 -2.77 -15.38 19.61
C GLY A 182 -3.58 -14.66 18.52
N THR A 183 -4.10 -15.40 17.54
CA THR A 183 -4.76 -14.84 16.35
C THR A 183 -6.28 -14.96 16.41
N ILE A 184 -6.99 -13.97 15.86
CA ILE A 184 -8.46 -13.96 15.75
C ILE A 184 -8.84 -13.68 14.29
N THR A 185 -9.80 -14.45 13.77
CA THR A 185 -10.36 -14.31 12.43
C THR A 185 -11.88 -14.20 12.52
N LEU A 186 -12.44 -13.11 12.00
CA LEU A 186 -13.87 -12.81 11.99
C LEU A 186 -14.32 -12.54 10.55
N ALA A 187 -15.17 -13.39 9.98
CA ALA A 187 -15.63 -13.28 8.59
C ALA A 187 -17.09 -13.74 8.44
N ASN A 188 -17.85 -13.19 7.49
CA ASN A 188 -19.17 -13.70 7.07
C ASN A 188 -20.23 -13.97 8.18
N ASN A 189 -20.07 -13.37 9.37
CA ASN A 189 -21.07 -13.42 10.43
C ASN A 189 -22.21 -12.43 10.12
N HIS A 190 -22.96 -11.93 11.11
CA HIS A 190 -24.01 -10.94 10.89
C HIS A 190 -23.52 -9.76 10.02
N PRO A 191 -24.34 -9.22 9.08
CA PRO A 191 -23.86 -8.19 8.16
C PRO A 191 -23.28 -6.93 8.81
N LYS A 192 -23.65 -6.64 10.06
CA LYS A 192 -23.09 -5.56 10.91
C LYS A 192 -22.14 -6.07 12.02
N ALA A 193 -21.49 -7.21 11.83
CA ALA A 193 -20.48 -7.70 12.76
C ALA A 193 -19.13 -7.01 12.51
N ALA A 194 -18.33 -6.84 13.56
CA ALA A 194 -16.95 -6.39 13.42
C ALA A 194 -16.11 -7.49 12.76
N THR A 195 -15.49 -7.17 11.63
CA THR A 195 -14.54 -8.07 10.92
C THR A 195 -13.08 -7.82 11.31
N ASP A 196 -12.84 -6.77 12.11
CA ASP A 196 -11.57 -6.47 12.77
C ASP A 196 -11.80 -6.56 14.28
N PRO A 197 -11.08 -7.43 15.02
CA PRO A 197 -11.23 -7.57 16.46
C PRO A 197 -10.98 -6.27 17.25
N SER A 198 -10.16 -5.36 16.74
CA SER A 198 -9.89 -4.07 17.37
C SER A 198 -11.10 -3.13 17.33
N ARG A 199 -12.01 -3.30 16.36
CA ARG A 199 -13.20 -2.46 16.16
C ARG A 199 -14.44 -2.94 16.91
N ILE A 200 -14.40 -4.09 17.59
CA ILE A 200 -15.53 -4.61 18.39
C ILE A 200 -15.94 -3.57 19.44
N GLY A 201 -17.24 -3.27 19.50
CA GLY A 201 -17.85 -2.33 20.43
C GLY A 201 -17.74 -0.88 19.97
N GLN A 202 -17.28 -0.62 18.74
CA GLN A 202 -17.01 0.73 18.22
C GLN A 202 -17.74 1.02 16.90
N MET A 203 -18.45 0.06 16.31
CA MET A 203 -19.15 0.28 15.05
C MET A 203 -20.35 1.21 15.13
N GLY A 204 -20.50 2.03 14.10
CA GLY A 204 -21.57 3.02 13.93
C GLY A 204 -22.55 2.69 12.81
N ALA A 205 -23.63 3.47 12.72
CA ALA A 205 -24.60 3.34 11.63
C ALA A 205 -24.02 3.93 10.32
N GLY A 206 -23.77 3.05 9.34
CA GLY A 206 -23.16 3.41 8.05
C GLY A 206 -21.72 2.91 7.86
N ASP A 207 -21.18 2.16 8.82
CA ASP A 207 -19.85 1.55 8.73
C ASP A 207 -19.67 0.68 7.47
N ILE A 208 -18.45 0.71 6.92
CA ILE A 208 -18.07 0.01 5.69
C ILE A 208 -17.14 -1.15 6.08
N LEU A 209 -17.53 -2.38 5.72
CA LEU A 209 -17.03 -3.62 6.32
C LEU A 209 -16.31 -4.53 5.32
N SER A 210 -15.50 -5.46 5.82
CA SER A 210 -14.75 -6.41 4.99
C SER A 210 -15.43 -7.79 4.95
N TYR A 211 -15.29 -8.53 3.85
CA TYR A 211 -15.91 -9.85 3.69
C TYR A 211 -14.94 -10.87 3.04
N VAL A 212 -15.10 -12.16 3.32
CA VAL A 212 -14.20 -13.24 2.86
C VAL A 212 -15.02 -14.43 2.35
N ILE A 213 -15.45 -14.38 1.10
CA ILE A 213 -16.21 -15.43 0.44
C ILE A 213 -15.22 -16.56 0.09
N GLY A 214 -15.32 -17.70 0.76
CA GLY A 214 -14.40 -18.85 0.65
C GLY A 214 -14.91 -20.04 -0.18
N SER A 215 -16.21 -20.08 -0.46
CA SER A 215 -16.86 -21.09 -1.30
C SER A 215 -18.08 -20.54 -2.04
N ARG A 216 -18.65 -21.34 -2.95
CA ARG A 216 -19.95 -21.05 -3.56
C ARG A 216 -21.06 -20.94 -2.51
N ALA A 217 -21.06 -21.76 -1.46
CA ALA A 217 -22.09 -21.71 -0.44
C ALA A 217 -22.09 -20.34 0.27
N ASP A 218 -20.90 -19.81 0.56
CA ASP A 218 -20.69 -18.48 1.13
C ASP A 218 -21.18 -17.39 0.15
N ALA A 219 -20.91 -17.55 -1.14
CA ALA A 219 -21.34 -16.61 -2.19
C ALA A 219 -22.88 -16.58 -2.36
N ASP A 220 -23.52 -17.74 -2.26
CA ASP A 220 -24.98 -17.87 -2.26
C ASP A 220 -25.55 -17.23 -0.95
N LYS A 221 -24.96 -17.52 0.23
CA LYS A 221 -25.29 -16.91 1.55
C LYS A 221 -24.96 -15.41 1.68
N PHE A 222 -24.05 -14.86 0.88
CA PHE A 222 -23.49 -13.51 1.06
C PHE A 222 -24.58 -12.42 1.05
N MET A 223 -24.68 -11.63 2.12
CA MET A 223 -25.63 -10.52 2.26
C MET A 223 -24.91 -9.33 2.91
N PRO A 224 -24.22 -8.46 2.14
CA PRO A 224 -23.49 -7.32 2.70
C PRO A 224 -24.45 -6.28 3.29
N ALA A 225 -24.02 -5.57 4.34
CA ALA A 225 -24.84 -4.53 4.98
C ALA A 225 -24.97 -3.24 4.15
N ASN A 226 -24.09 -3.06 3.17
CA ASN A 226 -24.00 -1.89 2.30
C ASN A 226 -23.51 -2.35 0.92
N GLU A 227 -23.94 -1.66 -0.15
CA GLU A 227 -23.43 -1.91 -1.51
C GLU A 227 -21.96 -1.45 -1.66
N THR A 228 -21.47 -0.63 -0.73
CA THR A 228 -20.04 -0.31 -0.56
C THR A 228 -19.42 -1.19 0.52
N VAL A 229 -18.30 -1.83 0.21
CA VAL A 229 -17.51 -2.66 1.15
C VAL A 229 -16.06 -2.16 1.24
N MET A 230 -15.37 -2.50 2.33
CA MET A 230 -14.00 -2.04 2.60
C MET A 230 -13.01 -2.93 1.87
N ASN A 231 -12.85 -4.19 2.30
CA ASN A 231 -12.09 -5.20 1.57
C ASN A 231 -13.02 -6.36 1.18
N LEU A 232 -12.76 -6.98 0.04
CA LEU A 232 -13.40 -8.23 -0.34
C LEU A 232 -12.34 -9.25 -0.73
N THR A 233 -12.38 -10.41 -0.10
CA THR A 233 -11.70 -11.62 -0.59
C THR A 233 -12.74 -12.55 -1.17
N VAL A 234 -12.49 -13.07 -2.37
CA VAL A 234 -13.25 -14.14 -3.01
C VAL A 234 -12.27 -15.25 -3.37
N ARG A 235 -12.52 -16.46 -2.87
CA ARG A 235 -11.69 -17.64 -3.12
C ARG A 235 -12.54 -18.91 -3.16
N GLY A 236 -11.95 -19.99 -3.65
CA GLY A 236 -12.60 -21.32 -3.74
C GLY A 236 -12.75 -21.76 -5.19
N SER A 237 -12.34 -22.99 -5.49
CA SER A 237 -12.31 -23.52 -6.87
C SER A 237 -13.72 -23.78 -7.46
N ASP A 238 -14.76 -23.71 -6.65
CA ASP A 238 -16.17 -23.76 -7.01
C ASP A 238 -16.77 -22.37 -7.34
N ILE A 239 -16.06 -21.28 -7.00
CA ILE A 239 -16.34 -19.94 -7.55
C ILE A 239 -16.00 -19.97 -9.04
N ASN A 240 -17.03 -20.01 -9.89
CA ASN A 240 -16.92 -19.81 -11.33
C ASN A 240 -17.50 -18.45 -11.75
N ASP A 241 -17.40 -18.12 -13.04
CA ASP A 241 -17.80 -16.82 -13.60
C ASP A 241 -19.24 -16.40 -13.21
N ALA A 242 -20.18 -17.36 -13.16
CA ALA A 242 -21.57 -17.09 -12.78
C ALA A 242 -21.75 -16.87 -11.27
N VAL A 243 -20.89 -17.48 -10.43
CA VAL A 243 -20.85 -17.21 -8.99
C VAL A 243 -20.25 -15.81 -8.74
N LEU A 244 -19.13 -15.49 -9.41
CA LEU A 244 -18.48 -14.19 -9.28
C LEU A 244 -19.40 -13.04 -9.74
N ALA A 245 -20.10 -13.18 -10.87
CA ALA A 245 -21.13 -12.24 -11.30
C ALA A 245 -22.33 -12.17 -10.33
N GLY A 246 -22.65 -13.27 -9.63
CA GLY A 246 -23.63 -13.29 -8.55
C GLY A 246 -23.20 -12.43 -7.35
N ILE A 247 -21.92 -12.48 -6.96
CA ILE A 247 -21.34 -11.60 -5.93
C ILE A 247 -21.38 -10.15 -6.38
N ALA A 248 -20.98 -9.86 -7.63
CA ALA A 248 -21.03 -8.52 -8.22
C ALA A 248 -22.44 -7.90 -8.24
N SER A 249 -23.50 -8.72 -8.30
CA SER A 249 -24.89 -8.22 -8.24
C SER A 249 -25.31 -7.68 -6.86
N LYS A 250 -24.52 -7.95 -5.81
CA LYS A 250 -24.82 -7.61 -4.41
C LYS A 250 -24.03 -6.38 -3.90
N ILE A 251 -23.06 -5.87 -4.67
CA ILE A 251 -22.19 -4.73 -4.32
C ILE A 251 -21.98 -3.79 -5.52
N LYS A 252 -21.46 -2.59 -5.26
CA LYS A 252 -21.13 -1.56 -6.26
C LYS A 252 -19.73 -0.99 -6.12
N VAL A 253 -19.19 -0.92 -4.91
CA VAL A 253 -17.90 -0.27 -4.62
C VAL A 253 -17.08 -1.13 -3.63
N ILE A 254 -15.78 -1.28 -3.90
CA ILE A 254 -14.79 -1.80 -2.95
C ILE A 254 -13.76 -0.69 -2.73
N GLN A 255 -13.71 -0.12 -1.51
CA GLN A 255 -12.85 1.05 -1.23
C GLN A 255 -11.38 0.68 -1.04
N GLY A 256 -11.12 -0.43 -0.36
CA GLY A 256 -9.81 -1.01 -0.11
C GLY A 256 -9.50 -2.15 -1.07
N LYS A 257 -9.03 -3.28 -0.52
CA LYS A 257 -8.49 -4.39 -1.31
C LYS A 257 -9.58 -5.31 -1.86
N MET A 258 -9.55 -5.55 -3.17
CA MET A 258 -10.17 -6.71 -3.81
C MET A 258 -9.12 -7.81 -3.99
N LEU A 259 -9.40 -9.03 -3.50
CA LEU A 259 -8.60 -10.23 -3.68
C LEU A 259 -9.44 -11.32 -4.34
N LEU A 260 -9.01 -11.81 -5.50
CA LEU A 260 -9.56 -13.01 -6.15
C LEU A 260 -8.48 -14.11 -6.11
N GLU A 261 -8.67 -15.14 -5.30
CA GLU A 261 -7.63 -16.14 -4.99
C GLU A 261 -8.11 -17.58 -5.26
N ASN A 262 -7.35 -18.40 -6.00
CA ASN A 262 -7.65 -19.84 -6.17
C ASN A 262 -9.11 -20.14 -6.60
N THR A 263 -9.59 -19.44 -7.62
CA THR A 263 -10.96 -19.62 -8.15
C THR A 263 -11.02 -20.41 -9.46
N GLY A 264 -12.19 -20.99 -9.74
CA GLY A 264 -12.54 -21.62 -11.02
C GLY A 264 -13.08 -20.63 -12.06
N THR A 265 -12.74 -19.34 -11.96
CA THR A 265 -13.15 -18.30 -12.91
C THR A 265 -12.27 -18.33 -14.17
N THR A 266 -12.88 -18.01 -15.32
CA THR A 266 -12.23 -17.91 -16.63
C THR A 266 -12.14 -16.46 -17.13
N THR A 267 -12.97 -15.56 -16.58
CA THR A 267 -13.04 -14.16 -16.98
C THR A 267 -13.20 -13.20 -15.80
N THR A 268 -12.72 -11.98 -15.99
CA THR A 268 -12.91 -10.82 -15.10
C THR A 268 -14.16 -10.00 -15.48
N GLU A 269 -14.74 -10.26 -16.66
CA GLU A 269 -16.04 -9.72 -17.09
C GLU A 269 -17.16 -10.28 -16.20
N GLY A 270 -18.17 -9.46 -15.92
CA GLY A 270 -19.26 -9.75 -14.98
C GLY A 270 -18.98 -9.28 -13.55
N PHE A 271 -17.73 -8.97 -13.20
CA PHE A 271 -17.34 -8.42 -11.90
C PHE A 271 -16.65 -7.06 -12.01
N PHE A 272 -15.47 -6.98 -12.64
CA PHE A 272 -14.68 -5.75 -12.62
C PHE A 272 -15.29 -4.64 -13.48
N ASP A 273 -16.09 -4.99 -14.49
CA ASP A 273 -16.90 -4.06 -15.29
C ASP A 273 -18.28 -3.76 -14.65
N LYS A 274 -18.47 -4.11 -13.37
CA LYS A 274 -19.71 -3.91 -12.59
C LYS A 274 -19.47 -3.31 -11.20
N VAL A 275 -18.34 -3.64 -10.57
CA VAL A 275 -17.93 -3.19 -9.24
C VAL A 275 -16.75 -2.22 -9.36
N ASP A 276 -16.90 -1.02 -8.83
CA ASP A 276 -15.85 0.01 -8.76
C ASP A 276 -14.83 -0.36 -7.67
N CYS A 277 -13.67 -0.86 -8.09
CA CYS A 277 -12.59 -1.30 -7.21
C CYS A 277 -11.57 -0.16 -7.03
N GLN A 278 -11.74 0.63 -5.97
CA GLN A 278 -11.04 1.90 -5.77
C GLN A 278 -9.63 1.75 -5.16
N GLY A 279 -9.37 0.67 -4.41
CA GLY A 279 -8.09 0.39 -3.75
C GLY A 279 -7.19 -0.58 -4.52
N SER A 280 -6.49 -1.47 -3.80
CA SER A 280 -5.61 -2.48 -4.39
C SER A 280 -6.40 -3.65 -5.00
N ILE A 281 -5.97 -4.14 -6.17
CA ILE A 281 -6.57 -5.28 -6.86
C ILE A 281 -5.53 -6.39 -6.98
N VAL A 282 -5.86 -7.56 -6.41
CA VAL A 282 -4.98 -8.73 -6.39
C VAL A 282 -5.69 -9.93 -7.01
N LEU A 283 -5.13 -10.47 -8.09
CA LEU A 283 -5.54 -11.71 -8.72
C LEU A 283 -4.46 -12.75 -8.44
N LYS A 284 -4.78 -13.81 -7.70
CA LYS A 284 -3.79 -14.76 -7.19
C LYS A 284 -4.17 -16.22 -7.40
N ASP A 285 -3.22 -17.07 -7.78
CA ASP A 285 -3.38 -18.53 -7.84
C ASP A 285 -4.60 -19.00 -8.66
N ASN A 286 -5.05 -18.24 -9.66
CA ASN A 286 -6.25 -18.57 -10.44
C ASN A 286 -5.85 -19.35 -11.72
N PRO A 287 -5.93 -20.69 -11.75
CA PRO A 287 -5.37 -21.49 -12.84
C PRO A 287 -6.13 -21.38 -14.17
N ALA A 288 -7.42 -21.03 -14.13
CA ALA A 288 -8.29 -20.98 -15.31
C ALA A 288 -8.54 -19.56 -15.84
N LEU A 289 -8.10 -18.53 -15.12
CA LEU A 289 -8.47 -17.13 -15.37
C LEU A 289 -7.72 -16.58 -16.58
N MET A 290 -8.40 -16.55 -17.74
CA MET A 290 -7.81 -16.27 -19.05
C MET A 290 -8.09 -14.85 -19.56
N ASN A 291 -9.26 -14.29 -19.25
CA ASN A 291 -9.78 -13.06 -19.87
C ASN A 291 -9.79 -11.86 -18.90
N CYS A 292 -8.93 -10.86 -19.16
CA CYS A 292 -8.82 -9.62 -18.37
C CYS A 292 -9.77 -8.48 -18.79
N ASN A 293 -10.72 -8.69 -19.71
CA ASN A 293 -11.57 -7.63 -20.27
C ASN A 293 -12.45 -6.86 -19.25
N GLY A 294 -12.71 -7.39 -18.05
CA GLY A 294 -13.43 -6.65 -17.01
C GLY A 294 -12.74 -5.32 -16.65
N PHE A 295 -11.43 -5.22 -16.87
CA PHE A 295 -10.64 -4.02 -16.63
C PHE A 295 -10.76 -2.93 -17.72
N LYS A 296 -11.54 -3.11 -18.80
CA LYS A 296 -11.65 -2.13 -19.91
C LYS A 296 -12.13 -0.73 -19.50
N GLY A 297 -12.73 -0.57 -18.32
CA GLY A 297 -13.12 0.72 -17.77
C GLY A 297 -12.03 1.43 -16.94
N TYR A 298 -10.93 0.76 -16.60
CA TYR A 298 -9.93 1.27 -15.67
C TYR A 298 -8.79 2.00 -16.41
N THR A 299 -8.58 3.27 -16.05
CA THR A 299 -7.38 4.04 -16.43
C THR A 299 -6.41 4.21 -15.25
N VAL A 300 -6.89 4.11 -14.02
CA VAL A 300 -6.10 4.23 -12.79
C VAL A 300 -6.47 3.09 -11.84
N ILE A 301 -5.49 2.43 -11.24
CA ILE A 301 -5.69 1.58 -10.05
C ILE A 301 -5.28 2.39 -8.81
N GLY A 302 -6.19 2.54 -7.84
CA GLY A 302 -5.98 3.43 -6.70
C GLY A 302 -5.09 2.87 -5.59
N GLY A 303 -4.85 1.56 -5.57
CA GLY A 303 -3.81 0.89 -4.79
C GLY A 303 -2.85 0.10 -5.68
N ASP A 304 -2.43 -1.06 -5.20
CA ASP A 304 -1.59 -2.00 -5.96
C ASP A 304 -2.37 -2.70 -7.08
N LEU A 305 -1.67 -3.12 -8.14
CA LEU A 305 -2.15 -4.13 -9.09
C LEU A 305 -1.21 -5.33 -9.05
N VAL A 306 -1.69 -6.46 -8.53
CA VAL A 306 -0.90 -7.69 -8.38
C VAL A 306 -1.57 -8.84 -9.14
N ILE A 307 -0.82 -9.49 -10.03
CA ILE A 307 -1.24 -10.70 -10.75
C ILE A 307 -0.23 -11.81 -10.47
N GLU A 308 -0.57 -12.68 -9.52
CA GLU A 308 0.30 -13.72 -8.99
C GLU A 308 -0.20 -15.11 -9.42
N ASN A 309 0.66 -15.97 -9.98
CA ASN A 309 0.33 -17.34 -10.40
C ASN A 309 -1.02 -17.50 -11.13
N CYS A 310 -1.25 -16.70 -12.19
CA CYS A 310 -2.42 -16.77 -13.05
C CYS A 310 -2.01 -17.28 -14.46
N PRO A 311 -1.78 -18.59 -14.64
CA PRO A 311 -1.04 -19.17 -15.77
C PRO A 311 -1.75 -19.13 -17.14
N GLU A 312 -3.04 -18.85 -17.21
CA GLU A 312 -3.79 -18.73 -18.48
C GLU A 312 -4.16 -17.27 -18.83
N MET A 313 -3.93 -16.31 -17.93
CA MET A 313 -4.31 -14.89 -18.09
C MET A 313 -3.68 -14.25 -19.32
N THR A 314 -4.41 -14.01 -20.40
CA THR A 314 -3.83 -13.46 -21.64
C THR A 314 -3.81 -11.92 -21.66
N PHE A 315 -2.75 -11.36 -22.27
CA PHE A 315 -2.37 -9.94 -22.18
C PHE A 315 -2.21 -9.29 -23.56
N TRP A 316 -3.27 -9.32 -24.37
CA TRP A 316 -3.23 -8.90 -25.77
C TRP A 316 -3.56 -7.41 -26.00
N SER A 317 -3.34 -6.95 -27.22
CA SER A 317 -3.68 -5.61 -27.70
C SER A 317 -5.17 -5.26 -27.54
N GLY A 318 -5.50 -4.27 -26.68
CA GLY A 318 -6.90 -3.84 -26.47
C GLY A 318 -7.70 -4.71 -25.49
N ALA A 319 -7.00 -5.58 -24.75
CA ALA A 319 -7.53 -6.26 -23.57
C ALA A 319 -7.74 -5.26 -22.41
N GLY A 320 -8.41 -5.67 -21.34
CA GLY A 320 -8.82 -4.75 -20.26
C GLY A 320 -7.68 -3.97 -19.61
N PHE A 321 -6.58 -4.64 -19.27
CA PHE A 321 -5.42 -3.98 -18.67
C PHE A 321 -4.74 -2.91 -19.57
N SER A 322 -4.94 -2.95 -20.89
CA SER A 322 -4.17 -2.12 -21.83
C SER A 322 -4.56 -0.64 -21.82
N PHE A 323 -5.63 -0.29 -21.09
CA PHE A 323 -6.10 1.08 -20.87
C PHE A 323 -5.63 1.68 -19.53
N ILE A 324 -5.02 0.89 -18.64
CA ILE A 324 -4.48 1.37 -17.36
C ILE A 324 -3.22 2.21 -17.64
N THR A 325 -3.29 3.49 -17.30
CA THR A 325 -2.19 4.46 -17.45
C THR A 325 -1.40 4.69 -16.16
N GLU A 326 -2.03 4.49 -15.00
CA GLU A 326 -1.42 4.67 -13.67
C GLU A 326 -1.82 3.54 -12.71
N VAL A 327 -0.87 3.08 -11.89
CA VAL A 327 -1.11 2.27 -10.69
C VAL A 327 -0.53 3.06 -9.52
N LYS A 328 -1.33 3.44 -8.51
CA LYS A 328 -0.85 4.29 -7.40
C LYS A 328 0.00 3.54 -6.38
N GLY A 329 -0.26 2.24 -6.19
CA GLY A 329 0.56 1.34 -5.37
C GLY A 329 1.64 0.64 -6.20
N ASN A 330 1.95 -0.58 -5.81
CA ASN A 330 2.90 -1.44 -6.53
C ASN A 330 2.23 -2.09 -7.76
N PHE A 331 2.99 -2.30 -8.82
CA PHE A 331 2.59 -3.09 -9.98
C PHE A 331 3.41 -4.39 -9.99
N LYS A 332 2.76 -5.55 -9.90
CA LYS A 332 3.44 -6.85 -9.84
C LYS A 332 2.79 -7.89 -10.76
N VAL A 333 3.60 -8.57 -11.56
CA VAL A 333 3.19 -9.75 -12.34
C VAL A 333 4.19 -10.88 -12.09
N ASP A 334 3.76 -11.99 -11.44
CA ASP A 334 4.70 -12.96 -10.84
C ASP A 334 4.13 -14.39 -10.64
N PRO A 335 4.67 -15.40 -11.33
CA PRO A 335 4.62 -15.46 -12.77
C PRO A 335 3.16 -15.59 -13.23
N ALA A 336 2.73 -14.73 -14.15
CA ALA A 336 1.46 -14.94 -14.85
C ALA A 336 1.64 -15.93 -16.03
N SER A 337 0.71 -15.90 -16.98
CA SER A 337 0.74 -16.72 -18.19
C SER A 337 1.93 -16.43 -19.13
N THR A 338 1.98 -17.18 -20.23
CA THR A 338 2.65 -16.71 -21.45
C THR A 338 1.97 -15.47 -22.03
N MET A 339 2.61 -14.30 -21.96
CA MET A 339 2.12 -13.10 -22.63
C MET A 339 2.21 -13.24 -24.16
N THR A 340 1.07 -13.43 -24.80
CA THR A 340 0.94 -13.29 -26.26
C THR A 340 1.09 -11.81 -26.66
N GLU A 341 1.69 -11.55 -27.83
CA GLU A 341 1.83 -10.20 -28.42
C GLU A 341 2.61 -9.14 -27.61
N GLY A 342 3.93 -9.32 -27.40
CA GLY A 342 4.82 -8.16 -27.14
C GLY A 342 4.56 -7.39 -25.83
N GLY A 343 3.95 -8.04 -24.84
CA GLY A 343 3.51 -7.41 -23.59
C GLY A 343 2.40 -6.36 -23.76
N ALA A 344 1.69 -6.34 -24.90
CA ALA A 344 0.78 -5.25 -25.27
C ALA A 344 -0.39 -5.03 -24.30
N GLY A 345 -0.70 -6.00 -23.44
CA GLY A 345 -1.71 -5.92 -22.39
C GLY A 345 -1.46 -4.83 -21.34
N PHE A 346 -0.26 -4.26 -21.23
CA PHE A 346 0.03 -3.09 -20.36
C PHE A 346 0.57 -1.87 -21.13
N ALA A 347 0.33 -1.80 -22.45
CA ALA A 347 0.92 -0.77 -23.30
C ALA A 347 0.57 0.69 -22.93
N GLY A 348 -0.53 0.93 -22.21
CA GLY A 348 -0.90 2.25 -21.70
C GLY A 348 -0.15 2.68 -20.43
N LEU A 349 0.47 1.74 -19.70
CA LEU A 349 1.02 1.99 -18.36
C LEU A 349 2.21 2.97 -18.42
N SER A 350 2.11 4.06 -17.65
CA SER A 350 3.07 5.17 -17.67
C SER A 350 3.60 5.58 -16.30
N ARG A 351 2.81 5.49 -15.22
CA ARG A 351 3.28 5.66 -13.84
C ARG A 351 2.91 4.48 -12.94
N VAL A 352 3.86 4.03 -12.13
CA VAL A 352 3.66 3.11 -11.00
C VAL A 352 4.15 3.77 -9.71
N GLY A 353 3.25 4.05 -8.76
CA GLY A 353 3.54 4.83 -7.57
C GLY A 353 4.50 4.14 -6.58
N GLY A 354 4.44 2.81 -6.48
CA GLY A 354 5.38 1.97 -5.74
C GLY A 354 6.40 1.28 -6.66
N ASN A 355 6.71 0.02 -6.35
CA ASN A 355 7.60 -0.84 -7.15
C ASN A 355 6.93 -1.28 -8.46
N PHE A 356 7.71 -1.38 -9.53
CA PHE A 356 7.36 -2.03 -10.79
C PHE A 356 8.06 -3.39 -10.86
N GLU A 357 7.31 -4.48 -10.80
CA GLU A 357 7.84 -5.85 -10.85
C GLU A 357 7.21 -6.70 -11.97
N LEU A 358 8.08 -7.16 -12.87
CA LEU A 358 7.78 -8.19 -13.86
C LEU A 358 8.72 -9.39 -13.59
N ASN A 359 8.14 -10.50 -13.11
CA ASN A 359 8.83 -11.76 -12.89
C ASN A 359 8.27 -12.86 -13.81
N GLY A 360 9.13 -13.44 -14.63
CA GLY A 360 8.84 -14.64 -15.41
C GLY A 360 9.17 -15.93 -14.65
N ASP A 361 8.88 -17.05 -15.29
CA ASP A 361 9.37 -18.37 -14.90
C ASP A 361 10.08 -19.01 -16.11
N LYS A 362 11.30 -18.54 -16.33
CA LYS A 362 12.25 -19.06 -17.32
C LYS A 362 12.55 -20.56 -17.16
N ALA A 363 12.38 -21.14 -15.97
CA ALA A 363 12.63 -22.56 -15.73
C ALA A 363 11.52 -23.45 -16.31
N ASN A 364 10.25 -23.00 -16.23
CA ASN A 364 9.10 -23.74 -16.78
C ASN A 364 8.50 -23.09 -18.06
N ASN A 365 9.13 -22.05 -18.62
CA ASN A 365 8.66 -21.29 -19.79
C ASN A 365 7.26 -20.67 -19.58
N LYS A 366 7.00 -20.13 -18.38
CA LYS A 366 5.78 -19.37 -18.01
C LYS A 366 6.13 -17.91 -17.68
N GLY A 367 5.13 -17.05 -17.51
CA GLY A 367 5.31 -15.61 -17.22
C GLY A 367 6.04 -14.83 -18.31
N ASP A 368 6.25 -15.42 -19.49
CA ASP A 368 7.33 -15.02 -20.37
C ASP A 368 6.93 -13.89 -21.33
N LEU A 369 7.73 -12.83 -21.32
CA LEU A 369 7.53 -11.59 -22.06
C LEU A 369 8.44 -11.53 -23.28
N TRP A 370 7.87 -11.13 -24.41
CA TRP A 370 8.64 -10.45 -25.45
C TRP A 370 8.93 -9.00 -25.02
N ASN A 371 10.00 -8.40 -25.54
CA ASN A 371 10.35 -6.99 -25.28
C ASN A 371 9.14 -6.04 -25.40
N CYS A 372 9.08 -5.04 -24.52
CA CYS A 372 7.96 -4.10 -24.40
C CYS A 372 7.97 -2.97 -25.46
N ASP A 373 8.72 -3.12 -26.56
CA ASP A 373 8.81 -2.14 -27.67
C ASP A 373 7.43 -1.69 -28.20
N THR A 374 6.42 -2.55 -28.08
CA THR A 374 5.05 -2.26 -28.51
C THR A 374 4.36 -1.14 -27.70
N TRP A 375 4.83 -0.85 -26.47
CA TRP A 375 4.23 0.16 -25.59
C TRP A 375 4.44 1.57 -26.16
N LEU A 376 5.68 1.87 -26.58
CA LEU A 376 6.07 3.14 -27.20
C LEU A 376 5.29 3.41 -28.49
N ALA A 377 5.12 2.38 -29.32
CA ALA A 377 4.40 2.46 -30.60
C ALA A 377 2.88 2.75 -30.43
N ARG A 378 2.36 2.70 -29.20
CA ARG A 378 0.94 2.93 -28.86
C ARG A 378 0.68 4.26 -28.15
N GLY A 379 1.72 5.09 -27.97
CA GLY A 379 1.62 6.37 -27.25
C GLY A 379 1.74 6.27 -25.73
N GLY A 380 1.99 5.08 -25.19
CA GLY A 380 2.32 4.84 -23.79
C GLY A 380 3.79 4.52 -23.60
N GLY A 381 4.08 3.57 -22.70
CA GLY A 381 5.43 3.28 -22.22
C GLY A 381 5.68 3.87 -20.83
N LEU A 382 6.40 3.12 -20.00
CA LEU A 382 6.67 3.48 -18.61
C LEU A 382 7.55 4.74 -18.54
N LYS A 383 7.15 5.70 -17.70
CA LYS A 383 7.86 6.96 -17.46
C LYS A 383 8.35 7.09 -16.01
N TYR A 384 7.54 6.65 -15.05
CA TYR A 384 7.81 6.85 -13.63
C TYR A 384 7.61 5.55 -12.84
N VAL A 385 8.59 5.25 -11.97
CA VAL A 385 8.48 4.25 -10.91
C VAL A 385 8.88 4.92 -9.59
N GLY A 386 8.04 4.85 -8.56
CA GLY A 386 8.34 5.50 -7.28
C GLY A 386 9.28 4.69 -6.41
N GLY A 387 9.10 3.38 -6.44
CA GLY A 387 10.00 2.41 -5.83
C GLY A 387 10.88 1.72 -6.87
N ASP A 388 11.15 0.44 -6.63
CA ASP A 388 12.14 -0.34 -7.37
C ASP A 388 11.66 -0.71 -8.79
N PHE A 389 12.60 -0.73 -9.75
CA PHE A 389 12.37 -1.30 -11.08
C PHE A 389 12.95 -2.72 -11.12
N ILE A 390 12.07 -3.72 -11.21
CA ILE A 390 12.39 -5.14 -11.13
C ILE A 390 11.92 -5.85 -12.39
N LEU A 391 12.86 -6.40 -13.16
CA LEU A 391 12.59 -7.14 -14.40
C LEU A 391 13.42 -8.43 -14.41
N LYS A 392 12.81 -9.60 -14.26
CA LYS A 392 13.57 -10.83 -14.01
C LYS A 392 12.94 -12.10 -14.56
N ASN A 393 13.81 -13.09 -14.84
CA ASN A 393 13.44 -14.46 -15.20
C ASN A 393 12.51 -14.62 -16.43
N HIS A 394 12.57 -13.72 -17.41
CA HIS A 394 11.91 -13.92 -18.71
C HIS A 394 12.86 -14.59 -19.71
N LEU A 395 12.38 -15.59 -20.47
CA LEU A 395 13.18 -16.31 -21.47
C LEU A 395 13.26 -15.56 -22.83
N LYS A 396 12.26 -14.71 -23.13
CA LYS A 396 12.12 -13.97 -24.41
C LYS A 396 12.51 -12.49 -24.36
N ILE A 397 12.74 -11.88 -23.19
CA ILE A 397 13.27 -10.50 -23.13
C ILE A 397 14.76 -10.51 -23.50
N ASN A 398 15.09 -10.10 -24.71
CA ASN A 398 16.46 -9.93 -25.22
C ASN A 398 16.85 -8.46 -25.45
N GLY A 399 16.05 -7.52 -24.96
CA GLY A 399 16.39 -6.10 -24.94
C GLY A 399 15.48 -5.30 -24.02
N LEU A 400 15.97 -4.18 -23.50
CA LEU A 400 15.21 -3.24 -22.66
C LEU A 400 14.31 -2.30 -23.49
N GLY A 401 13.80 -2.82 -24.61
CA GLY A 401 12.87 -2.12 -25.49
C GLY A 401 11.50 -1.94 -24.83
N GLY A 402 10.94 -0.74 -24.95
CA GLY A 402 9.75 -0.29 -24.23
C GLY A 402 10.03 0.66 -23.06
N PHE A 403 11.24 0.60 -22.47
CA PHE A 403 11.60 1.33 -21.26
C PHE A 403 12.39 2.63 -21.53
N GLN A 404 12.71 2.97 -22.78
CA GLN A 404 13.49 4.18 -23.12
C GLN A 404 12.83 5.51 -22.73
N ASN A 405 11.54 5.51 -22.38
CA ASN A 405 10.78 6.67 -21.93
C ASN A 405 10.81 6.88 -20.41
N ILE A 406 11.50 6.04 -19.62
CA ILE A 406 11.60 6.25 -18.17
C ILE A 406 12.38 7.54 -17.88
N GLN A 407 11.77 8.38 -17.06
CA GLN A 407 12.25 9.68 -16.60
C GLN A 407 12.58 9.69 -15.11
N TYR A 408 11.97 8.79 -14.31
CA TYR A 408 12.25 8.68 -12.87
C TYR A 408 12.11 7.24 -12.33
N ILE A 409 13.08 6.81 -11.52
CA ILE A 409 13.06 5.61 -10.65
C ILE A 409 13.55 6.00 -9.25
N GLY A 410 12.65 5.96 -8.26
CA GLY A 410 12.95 6.30 -6.86
C GLY A 410 13.45 5.12 -6.00
N GLY A 411 13.41 3.90 -6.52
CA GLY A 411 13.96 2.70 -5.88
C GLY A 411 15.29 2.23 -6.45
N ASP A 412 15.59 0.96 -6.21
CA ASP A 412 16.72 0.23 -6.78
C ASP A 412 16.39 -0.35 -8.17
N VAL A 413 17.40 -0.78 -8.93
CA VAL A 413 17.21 -1.36 -10.27
C VAL A 413 17.73 -2.79 -10.30
N THR A 414 16.84 -3.75 -10.54
CA THR A 414 17.15 -5.19 -10.59
C THR A 414 16.73 -5.77 -11.94
N ILE A 415 17.71 -6.10 -12.79
CA ILE A 415 17.48 -6.76 -14.09
C ILE A 415 18.28 -8.07 -14.13
N VAL A 416 17.61 -9.21 -13.96
CA VAL A 416 18.26 -10.49 -13.63
C VAL A 416 17.71 -11.65 -14.47
N ASN A 417 18.61 -12.45 -15.07
CA ASN A 417 18.31 -13.74 -15.70
C ASN A 417 17.30 -13.64 -16.87
N ASN A 418 17.27 -12.51 -17.57
CA ASN A 418 16.41 -12.30 -18.75
C ASN A 418 17.11 -12.77 -20.03
N GLY A 419 16.32 -13.26 -21.00
CA GLY A 419 16.80 -13.75 -22.28
C GLY A 419 17.41 -15.15 -22.20
N GLY A 420 18.15 -15.52 -23.24
CA GLY A 420 18.84 -16.81 -23.39
C GLY A 420 17.99 -17.95 -23.96
N GLY A 421 16.76 -17.66 -24.40
CA GLY A 421 15.95 -18.63 -25.14
C GLY A 421 16.59 -19.07 -26.47
N GLU A 422 16.27 -20.28 -26.92
CA GLU A 422 16.74 -20.82 -28.20
C GLU A 422 16.31 -19.90 -29.36
N GLY A 423 17.29 -19.35 -30.08
CA GLY A 423 17.05 -18.36 -31.15
C GLY A 423 16.69 -16.95 -30.68
N VAL A 424 16.56 -16.69 -29.37
CA VAL A 424 16.22 -15.38 -28.80
C VAL A 424 17.48 -14.56 -28.47
N GLY A 425 18.47 -15.18 -27.82
CA GLY A 425 19.67 -14.49 -27.35
C GLY A 425 19.48 -13.72 -26.03
N ASP A 426 20.55 -13.09 -25.56
CA ASP A 426 20.62 -12.32 -24.29
C ASP A 426 20.39 -10.81 -24.54
N ILE A 427 20.16 -10.05 -23.47
CA ILE A 427 20.19 -8.59 -23.50
C ILE A 427 21.65 -8.14 -23.72
N PRO A 428 21.98 -7.35 -24.76
CA PRO A 428 23.35 -6.97 -25.04
C PRO A 428 23.83 -5.87 -24.08
N SER A 429 25.14 -5.77 -23.85
CA SER A 429 25.72 -4.68 -23.03
C SER A 429 25.50 -3.31 -23.68
N ASN A 430 25.66 -3.23 -25.01
CA ASN A 430 25.44 -2.06 -25.85
C ASN A 430 24.23 -2.28 -26.77
N SER A 431 23.43 -1.23 -27.04
CA SER A 431 22.32 -1.32 -28.00
C SER A 431 22.81 -1.67 -29.41
N THR A 432 22.02 -2.49 -30.09
CA THR A 432 22.14 -2.74 -31.54
C THR A 432 21.08 -1.93 -32.28
N SER A 433 20.94 -2.12 -33.60
CA SER A 433 19.81 -1.53 -34.35
C SER A 433 18.44 -2.09 -33.96
N ASN A 434 18.40 -3.26 -33.30
CA ASN A 434 17.19 -4.06 -33.08
C ASN A 434 16.95 -4.43 -31.60
N GLN A 435 17.88 -4.13 -30.69
CA GLN A 435 17.82 -4.47 -29.27
C GLN A 435 18.38 -3.32 -28.43
N VAL A 436 17.67 -2.93 -27.38
CA VAL A 436 18.16 -1.96 -26.39
C VAL A 436 18.98 -2.69 -25.32
N GLY A 437 20.21 -2.24 -25.06
CA GLY A 437 21.13 -2.90 -24.14
C GLY A 437 21.06 -2.44 -22.69
N TYR A 438 21.83 -3.10 -21.82
CA TYR A 438 22.03 -2.71 -20.41
C TYR A 438 22.60 -1.29 -20.24
N CYS A 439 23.26 -0.77 -21.27
CA CYS A 439 23.65 0.64 -21.38
C CYS A 439 22.51 1.66 -21.18
N LEU A 440 21.25 1.24 -21.17
CA LEU A 440 20.10 2.11 -20.89
C LEU A 440 20.12 2.52 -19.41
N ILE A 441 20.42 1.56 -18.53
CA ILE A 441 20.53 1.77 -17.09
C ILE A 441 21.76 2.63 -16.76
N LYS A 442 22.84 2.50 -17.54
CA LYS A 442 23.98 3.43 -17.45
C LYS A 442 23.57 4.86 -17.83
N GLY A 443 22.79 5.03 -18.90
CA GLY A 443 22.20 6.32 -19.26
C GLY A 443 21.28 6.87 -18.16
N PHE A 444 20.48 6.02 -17.51
CA PHE A 444 19.60 6.44 -16.42
C PHE A 444 20.39 6.93 -15.18
N LEU A 445 21.53 6.33 -14.88
CA LEU A 445 22.44 6.81 -13.83
C LEU A 445 23.11 8.13 -14.24
N ASP A 446 23.64 8.19 -15.46
CA ASP A 446 24.39 9.35 -15.96
C ASP A 446 23.53 10.62 -16.07
N PHE A 447 22.23 10.48 -16.35
CA PHE A 447 21.26 11.58 -16.45
C PHE A 447 20.37 11.75 -15.20
N GLY A 448 20.64 11.03 -14.10
CA GLY A 448 19.90 11.19 -12.83
C GLY A 448 18.45 10.70 -12.82
N ILE A 449 18.05 9.91 -13.82
CA ILE A 449 16.73 9.25 -13.94
C ILE A 449 16.55 8.20 -12.83
N VAL A 450 17.63 7.55 -12.41
CA VAL A 450 17.68 6.70 -11.21
C VAL A 450 18.36 7.49 -10.09
N LYS A 451 17.83 7.44 -8.86
CA LYS A 451 18.44 8.13 -7.71
C LYS A 451 19.94 7.76 -7.56
N PRO A 452 20.85 8.70 -7.23
CA PRO A 452 22.28 8.42 -7.09
C PRO A 452 22.67 7.41 -6.00
N THR A 453 21.75 7.06 -5.10
CA THR A 453 21.94 6.10 -4.00
C THR A 453 21.37 4.70 -4.28
N ALA A 454 20.82 4.47 -5.48
CA ALA A 454 20.21 3.19 -5.85
C ALA A 454 21.24 2.05 -5.94
N VAL A 455 20.85 0.86 -5.49
CA VAL A 455 21.58 -0.38 -5.79
C VAL A 455 21.21 -0.86 -7.18
N ILE A 456 22.21 -1.17 -8.00
CA ILE A 456 22.04 -1.56 -9.41
C ILE A 456 22.51 -3.01 -9.59
N THR A 457 21.56 -3.92 -9.74
CA THR A 457 21.79 -5.37 -9.86
C THR A 457 21.48 -5.83 -11.28
N LEU A 458 22.52 -6.00 -12.11
CA LEU A 458 22.40 -6.48 -13.49
C LEU A 458 23.04 -7.86 -13.63
N VAL A 459 22.27 -8.87 -14.06
CA VAL A 459 22.75 -10.24 -14.26
C VAL A 459 22.16 -10.83 -15.54
N ASN A 460 23.02 -11.28 -16.47
CA ASN A 460 22.59 -11.73 -17.79
C ASN A 460 21.95 -13.13 -17.80
N ALA A 461 21.54 -13.61 -18.99
CA ALA A 461 20.86 -14.89 -19.15
C ALA A 461 21.69 -16.12 -18.69
N SER A 462 23.01 -15.97 -18.58
CA SER A 462 23.97 -17.01 -18.19
C SER A 462 24.40 -16.96 -16.71
N GLY A 463 23.97 -15.93 -15.96
CA GLY A 463 24.36 -15.72 -14.56
C GLY A 463 25.61 -14.84 -14.36
N GLU A 464 26.13 -14.22 -15.41
CA GLU A 464 27.23 -13.26 -15.33
C GLU A 464 26.72 -11.90 -14.83
N VAL A 465 27.40 -11.34 -13.82
CA VAL A 465 27.10 -10.01 -13.26
C VAL A 465 27.69 -8.93 -14.16
N ILE A 466 26.88 -7.94 -14.54
CA ILE A 466 27.30 -6.81 -15.36
C ILE A 466 27.54 -5.60 -14.45
N ASP A 467 28.79 -5.15 -14.34
CA ASP A 467 29.10 -3.86 -13.71
C ASP A 467 28.60 -2.72 -14.61
N VAL A 468 27.55 -2.04 -14.17
CA VAL A 468 26.97 -0.89 -14.87
C VAL A 468 27.98 0.23 -15.10
N ASN A 469 28.97 0.40 -14.21
CA ASN A 469 29.99 1.45 -14.32
C ASN A 469 30.99 1.20 -15.45
N SER A 470 31.11 -0.06 -15.89
CA SER A 470 31.94 -0.45 -17.05
C SER A 470 31.28 -0.16 -18.40
N LEU A 471 30.00 0.19 -18.42
CA LEU A 471 29.21 0.45 -19.63
C LEU A 471 29.36 1.91 -20.11
N THR A 472 29.12 2.09 -21.41
CA THR A 472 28.82 3.41 -22.02
C THR A 472 27.31 3.52 -22.20
N ALA A 473 26.71 4.71 -22.05
CA ALA A 473 25.27 4.90 -22.25
C ALA A 473 24.78 4.56 -23.69
N CYS A 474 23.55 4.07 -23.84
CA CYS A 474 23.02 3.48 -25.09
C CYS A 474 22.81 4.49 -26.24
N GLY A 475 23.85 4.93 -26.94
CA GLY A 475 23.73 5.64 -28.25
C GLY A 475 23.01 7.00 -28.23
N ILE A 476 22.47 7.38 -27.07
CA ILE A 476 21.72 8.59 -26.77
C ILE A 476 22.62 9.39 -25.81
N SER A 477 23.76 9.84 -26.34
CA SER A 477 24.67 10.73 -25.62
C SER A 477 24.24 12.17 -25.91
N PHE A 478 23.26 12.66 -25.16
CA PHE A 478 23.00 14.10 -25.16
C PHE A 478 24.23 14.83 -24.61
N SER A 479 24.66 15.91 -25.26
CA SER A 479 25.76 16.73 -24.73
C SER A 479 25.25 17.60 -23.59
N ASP A 480 25.94 17.58 -22.47
CA ASP A 480 25.78 18.54 -21.38
C ASP A 480 26.47 19.85 -21.74
N TYR A 481 25.92 20.97 -21.26
CA TYR A 481 26.48 22.31 -21.50
C TYR A 481 26.50 23.14 -20.23
N GLU A 482 27.67 23.71 -19.92
CA GLU A 482 27.81 24.81 -18.97
C GLU A 482 28.11 26.10 -19.74
N LEU A 483 27.35 27.16 -19.46
CA LEU A 483 27.48 28.47 -20.09
C LEU A 483 27.79 29.50 -19.00
N ASN A 484 29.03 29.97 -18.98
CA ASN A 484 29.64 30.77 -17.93
C ASN A 484 29.87 32.21 -18.42
N GLY A 485 28.92 33.08 -18.09
CA GLY A 485 28.91 34.48 -18.47
C GLY A 485 28.26 34.76 -19.82
N LEU A 486 28.09 36.05 -20.11
CA LEU A 486 27.34 36.56 -21.25
C LEU A 486 27.96 36.16 -22.61
N GLU A 487 29.27 35.95 -22.67
CA GLU A 487 29.97 35.54 -23.91
C GLU A 487 29.63 34.09 -24.30
N GLU A 488 29.68 33.14 -23.36
CA GLU A 488 29.35 31.74 -23.64
C GLU A 488 27.86 31.55 -23.99
N VAL A 489 26.97 32.28 -23.30
CA VAL A 489 25.52 32.29 -23.61
C VAL A 489 25.25 32.82 -25.02
N ASN A 490 25.86 33.94 -25.42
CA ASN A 490 25.65 34.51 -26.76
C ASN A 490 26.24 33.64 -27.88
N ASN A 491 27.38 32.99 -27.63
CA ASN A 491 28.04 32.11 -28.58
C ASN A 491 27.47 30.68 -28.62
N PHE A 492 26.51 30.35 -27.75
CA PHE A 492 25.97 28.99 -27.59
C PHE A 492 25.54 28.37 -28.92
N THR A 493 26.21 27.28 -29.29
CA THR A 493 26.06 26.57 -30.56
C THR A 493 26.17 25.07 -30.28
N PRO A 494 25.07 24.41 -29.84
CA PRO A 494 25.09 22.99 -29.47
C PRO A 494 25.19 22.08 -30.69
N SER A 495 25.62 20.84 -30.45
CA SER A 495 25.73 19.76 -31.46
C SER A 495 24.37 19.21 -31.89
N SER A 496 23.31 19.48 -31.11
CA SER A 496 21.97 18.92 -31.22
C SER A 496 20.95 19.91 -30.66
N GLN A 497 19.71 19.85 -31.14
CA GLN A 497 18.59 20.61 -30.55
C GLN A 497 18.02 19.94 -29.29
N ILE A 498 18.36 18.67 -29.04
CA ILE A 498 18.06 17.94 -27.80
C ILE A 498 19.37 17.75 -27.04
N ILE A 499 19.44 18.26 -25.82
CA ILE A 499 20.67 18.30 -25.00
C ILE A 499 20.44 17.63 -23.63
N GLY A 500 21.53 17.38 -22.89
CA GLY A 500 21.54 16.63 -21.64
C GLY A 500 21.15 17.54 -20.47
N ASN A 501 22.10 17.81 -19.58
CA ASN A 501 22.01 18.89 -18.59
C ASN A 501 22.36 20.25 -19.24
N LEU A 502 21.79 21.33 -18.70
CA LEU A 502 22.12 22.71 -19.11
C LEU A 502 22.30 23.60 -17.87
N THR A 503 23.54 24.02 -17.62
CA THR A 503 23.87 25.00 -16.58
C THR A 503 24.14 26.37 -17.21
N ILE A 504 23.46 27.41 -16.73
CA ILE A 504 23.67 28.81 -17.12
C ILE A 504 24.07 29.58 -15.87
N ARG A 505 25.24 30.23 -15.86
CA ARG A 505 25.71 31.00 -14.71
C ARG A 505 26.49 32.25 -15.08
N GLY A 506 26.46 33.28 -14.22
CA GLY A 506 27.24 34.52 -14.38
C GLY A 506 26.40 35.79 -14.21
N ALA A 507 26.89 36.73 -13.39
CA ALA A 507 26.15 37.93 -13.00
C ALA A 507 25.98 38.98 -14.11
N ASP A 508 26.57 38.74 -15.27
CA ASP A 508 26.43 39.49 -16.53
C ASP A 508 25.41 38.85 -17.49
N VAL A 509 24.93 37.64 -17.21
CA VAL A 509 23.87 36.96 -17.98
C VAL A 509 22.52 37.65 -17.73
N THR A 510 21.84 38.02 -18.82
CA THR A 510 20.59 38.80 -18.81
C THR A 510 19.47 38.09 -19.57
N ASP A 511 18.22 38.48 -19.30
CA ASP A 511 17.00 37.94 -19.93
C ASP A 511 17.10 37.89 -21.46
N HIS A 512 17.68 38.94 -22.06
CA HIS A 512 17.83 39.04 -23.50
C HIS A 512 18.74 37.94 -24.07
N ALA A 513 19.88 37.65 -23.43
CA ALA A 513 20.81 36.63 -23.90
C ALA A 513 20.21 35.22 -23.77
N VAL A 514 19.60 34.91 -22.62
CA VAL A 514 18.95 33.61 -22.37
C VAL A 514 17.74 33.40 -23.29
N SER A 515 17.01 34.47 -23.65
CA SER A 515 15.87 34.40 -24.57
C SER A 515 16.20 33.92 -26.00
N PHE A 516 17.49 33.89 -26.39
CA PHE A 516 17.92 33.31 -27.66
C PHE A 516 18.19 31.80 -27.61
N ILE A 517 18.28 31.18 -26.44
CA ILE A 517 18.60 29.75 -26.32
C ILE A 517 17.52 28.85 -26.98
N LYS A 518 16.24 29.28 -26.95
CA LYS A 518 15.14 28.63 -27.70
C LYS A 518 15.28 28.64 -29.22
N THR A 519 16.26 29.36 -29.78
CA THR A 519 16.61 29.29 -31.21
C THR A 519 17.68 28.22 -31.51
N LYS A 520 18.27 27.64 -30.46
CA LYS A 520 19.38 26.68 -30.51
C LYS A 520 18.93 25.27 -30.11
N ILE A 521 18.10 25.17 -29.08
CA ILE A 521 17.56 23.89 -28.55
C ILE A 521 16.04 23.90 -28.47
N THR A 522 15.45 22.72 -28.52
CA THR A 522 14.02 22.45 -28.31
C THR A 522 13.76 21.73 -26.99
N THR A 523 14.72 20.94 -26.50
CA THR A 523 14.51 19.99 -25.38
C THR A 523 15.77 19.87 -24.53
N VAL A 524 15.59 19.88 -23.20
CA VAL A 524 16.61 19.54 -22.20
C VAL A 524 16.15 18.26 -21.50
N MET A 525 16.93 17.19 -21.62
CA MET A 525 16.55 15.85 -21.16
C MET A 525 16.94 15.61 -19.69
N GLY A 526 18.05 16.20 -19.25
CA GLY A 526 18.48 16.24 -17.86
C GLY A 526 18.01 17.52 -17.17
N THR A 527 18.79 17.97 -16.19
CA THR A 527 18.47 19.12 -15.34
C THR A 527 18.86 20.45 -15.97
N VAL A 528 17.96 21.44 -15.89
CA VAL A 528 18.27 22.86 -16.14
C VAL A 528 18.70 23.49 -14.82
N THR A 529 19.92 24.04 -14.77
CA THR A 529 20.39 24.87 -13.66
C THR A 529 20.62 26.30 -14.14
N ILE A 530 20.01 27.29 -13.48
CA ILE A 530 20.29 28.71 -13.71
C ILE A 530 20.75 29.33 -12.39
N GLU A 531 22.00 29.78 -12.31
CA GLU A 531 22.54 30.27 -11.04
C GLU A 531 23.50 31.45 -11.08
N ASN A 532 23.45 32.29 -10.05
CA ASN A 532 24.29 33.49 -9.90
C ASN A 532 24.14 34.47 -11.09
N THR A 533 22.91 34.62 -11.63
CA THR A 533 22.61 35.45 -12.82
C THR A 533 21.92 36.78 -12.49
N ALA A 534 21.88 37.68 -13.47
CA ALA A 534 21.10 38.91 -13.43
C ALA A 534 19.78 38.79 -14.24
N LEU A 535 19.20 37.59 -14.33
CA LEU A 535 17.86 37.40 -14.89
C LEU A 535 16.80 38.07 -14.01
N THR A 536 15.79 38.66 -14.66
CA THR A 536 14.57 39.18 -14.01
C THR A 536 13.34 38.32 -14.33
N THR A 537 13.37 37.53 -15.41
CA THR A 537 12.28 36.64 -15.82
C THR A 537 12.73 35.25 -16.27
N THR A 538 11.78 34.31 -16.16
CA THR A 538 11.84 32.92 -16.66
C THR A 538 11.14 32.75 -18.01
N GLU A 539 10.40 33.77 -18.46
CA GLU A 539 9.73 33.79 -19.76
C GLU A 539 10.74 33.82 -20.91
N ASN A 540 10.29 33.47 -22.11
CA ASN A 540 11.10 33.20 -23.30
C ASN A 540 12.13 32.05 -23.18
N PHE A 541 12.27 31.40 -22.02
CA PHE A 541 13.04 30.17 -21.85
C PHE A 541 12.12 28.97 -21.58
N PHE A 542 11.57 28.83 -20.36
CA PHE A 542 10.86 27.62 -19.93
C PHE A 542 9.54 27.40 -20.70
N GLU A 543 8.89 28.47 -21.16
CA GLU A 543 7.69 28.38 -22.01
C GLU A 543 7.97 28.00 -23.48
N SER A 544 9.24 27.81 -23.85
CA SER A 544 9.69 27.59 -25.24
C SER A 544 10.63 26.39 -25.40
N ILE A 545 11.05 25.76 -24.30
CA ILE A 545 12.00 24.64 -24.29
C ILE A 545 11.39 23.54 -23.41
N ASP A 546 11.28 22.33 -23.97
CA ASP A 546 10.78 21.12 -23.31
C ASP A 546 11.81 20.63 -22.28
N CYS A 547 11.66 21.05 -21.02
CA CYS A 547 12.57 20.73 -19.92
C CYS A 547 12.03 19.51 -19.16
N ARG A 548 12.66 18.35 -19.31
CA ARG A 548 12.11 17.05 -18.86
C ARG A 548 12.67 16.50 -17.55
N GLY A 549 13.89 16.91 -17.17
CA GLY A 549 14.49 16.55 -15.88
C GLY A 549 14.17 17.58 -14.79
N GLY A 550 15.12 17.80 -13.90
CA GLY A 550 14.99 18.80 -12.83
C GLY A 550 15.15 20.24 -13.29
N ILE A 551 14.75 21.18 -12.43
CA ILE A 551 14.87 22.62 -12.63
C ILE A 551 15.40 23.26 -11.33
N VAL A 552 16.59 23.85 -11.41
CA VAL A 552 17.31 24.46 -10.28
C VAL A 552 17.55 25.94 -10.56
N LEU A 553 16.98 26.81 -9.72
CA LEU A 553 17.16 28.25 -9.76
C LEU A 553 17.89 28.68 -8.48
N ARG A 554 19.18 29.03 -8.55
CA ARG A 554 20.01 29.30 -7.36
C ARG A 554 20.68 30.68 -7.40
N ASN A 555 20.68 31.42 -6.28
CA ASN A 555 21.41 32.69 -6.15
C ASN A 555 21.07 33.73 -7.25
N ASN A 556 19.81 33.86 -7.65
CA ASN A 556 19.40 34.84 -8.68
C ASN A 556 18.66 36.01 -8.01
N PRO A 557 19.37 37.03 -7.47
CA PRO A 557 18.79 38.04 -6.59
C PRO A 557 17.82 38.99 -7.29
N GLU A 558 17.90 39.11 -8.62
CA GLU A 558 17.02 39.98 -9.43
C GLU A 558 15.81 39.22 -10.02
N LEU A 559 15.77 37.89 -9.88
CA LEU A 559 14.76 37.05 -10.53
C LEU A 559 13.41 37.20 -9.85
N PHE A 560 12.48 37.83 -10.56
CA PHE A 560 11.17 38.25 -10.05
C PHE A 560 10.01 37.49 -10.72
N ASN A 561 10.09 37.28 -12.03
CA ASN A 561 8.98 36.77 -12.84
C ASN A 561 9.10 35.28 -13.16
N CYS A 562 8.24 34.47 -12.54
CA CYS A 562 8.13 33.01 -12.71
C CYS A 562 7.22 32.57 -13.88
N ASN A 563 6.65 33.47 -14.69
CA ASN A 563 5.64 33.12 -15.69
C ASN A 563 6.16 32.30 -16.89
N GLY A 564 7.45 31.95 -16.96
CA GLY A 564 7.93 30.89 -17.84
C GLY A 564 7.31 29.53 -17.51
N PHE A 565 6.88 29.31 -16.26
CA PHE A 565 6.30 28.06 -15.78
C PHE A 565 4.77 27.94 -15.94
N LYS A 566 4.07 28.97 -16.45
CA LYS A 566 2.60 29.05 -16.50
C LYS A 566 1.87 27.90 -17.22
N GLY A 567 2.60 27.14 -18.05
CA GLY A 567 2.10 25.96 -18.77
C GLY A 567 2.53 24.60 -18.20
N TYR A 568 3.36 24.56 -17.15
CA TYR A 568 3.83 23.32 -16.53
C TYR A 568 2.79 22.75 -15.57
N THR A 569 2.57 21.43 -15.65
CA THR A 569 1.76 20.65 -14.70
C THR A 569 2.57 19.64 -13.90
N GLU A 570 3.81 19.38 -14.31
CA GLU A 570 4.67 18.32 -13.81
C GLU A 570 6.14 18.74 -14.04
N ILE A 571 7.03 18.45 -13.08
CA ILE A 571 8.49 18.56 -13.23
C ILE A 571 9.07 17.16 -13.09
N GLY A 572 9.72 16.63 -14.13
CA GLY A 572 10.17 15.23 -14.19
C GLY A 572 11.38 14.88 -13.31
N GLY A 573 11.92 15.85 -12.57
CA GLY A 573 12.95 15.67 -11.55
C GLY A 573 12.75 16.67 -10.41
N ASP A 574 13.86 17.14 -9.82
CA ASP A 574 13.82 18.12 -8.73
C ASP A 574 13.27 19.50 -9.17
N LEU A 575 12.57 20.21 -8.29
CA LEU A 575 12.28 21.64 -8.41
C LEU A 575 12.88 22.37 -7.22
N ILE A 576 14.02 23.04 -7.43
CA ILE A 576 14.81 23.70 -6.38
C ILE A 576 14.88 25.20 -6.67
N ILE A 577 14.40 26.02 -5.73
CA ILE A 577 14.48 27.49 -5.79
C ILE A 577 15.24 27.99 -4.56
N GLU A 578 16.53 28.26 -4.72
CA GLU A 578 17.44 28.67 -3.65
C GLU A 578 17.91 30.12 -3.84
N ASN A 579 17.86 30.94 -2.78
CA ASN A 579 18.36 32.32 -2.77
C ASN A 579 17.91 33.15 -3.99
N CYS A 580 16.61 33.13 -4.27
CA CYS A 580 15.94 33.96 -5.29
C CYS A 580 14.94 34.93 -4.62
N PRO A 581 15.40 35.86 -3.74
CA PRO A 581 14.56 36.60 -2.79
C PRO A 581 13.53 37.56 -3.40
N LYS A 582 13.59 37.85 -4.71
CA LYS A 582 12.58 38.66 -5.41
C LYS A 582 11.52 37.83 -6.12
N MET A 583 11.63 36.50 -6.14
CA MET A 583 10.72 35.63 -6.88
C MET A 583 9.28 35.82 -6.38
N ALA A 584 8.37 36.25 -7.26
CA ALA A 584 6.98 36.49 -6.90
C ALA A 584 6.13 35.27 -7.24
N TYR A 585 5.48 34.68 -6.23
CA TYR A 585 4.75 33.41 -6.36
C TYR A 585 3.25 33.64 -6.63
N TRP A 586 2.94 34.30 -7.75
CA TRP A 586 1.55 34.59 -8.15
C TRP A 586 0.75 33.33 -8.49
N ALA A 587 -0.58 33.44 -8.40
CA ALA A 587 -1.51 32.44 -8.91
C ALA A 587 -2.63 33.07 -9.75
N ASP A 588 -2.91 32.45 -10.89
CA ASP A 588 -4.14 32.59 -11.65
C ASP A 588 -4.58 31.17 -12.02
N MET A 589 -5.54 30.60 -11.28
CA MET A 589 -5.98 29.23 -11.52
C MET A 589 -6.74 29.07 -12.84
N SER A 590 -7.22 30.17 -13.46
CA SER A 590 -7.93 30.12 -14.74
C SER A 590 -6.93 30.05 -15.90
N ASN A 591 -6.12 31.09 -16.05
CA ASN A 591 -5.18 31.20 -17.18
C ASN A 591 -3.87 30.44 -16.91
N GLY A 592 -3.42 30.39 -15.65
CA GLY A 592 -2.10 29.93 -15.23
C GLY A 592 -1.18 31.13 -14.99
N ALA A 593 -0.56 31.18 -13.81
CA ALA A 593 0.52 32.11 -13.49
C ALA A 593 1.61 31.37 -12.71
N GLY A 594 2.87 31.73 -12.96
CA GLY A 594 4.00 31.13 -12.26
C GLY A 594 3.98 29.61 -12.21
N PHE A 595 4.14 29.06 -11.02
CA PHE A 595 4.14 27.64 -10.74
C PHE A 595 2.73 27.07 -10.41
N CYS A 596 1.66 27.87 -10.46
CA CYS A 596 0.39 27.53 -9.79
C CYS A 596 -0.38 26.36 -10.39
N LYS A 597 0.04 25.88 -11.58
CA LYS A 597 -0.50 24.68 -12.26
C LYS A 597 0.36 23.43 -12.10
N ILE A 598 1.56 23.53 -11.52
CA ILE A 598 2.42 22.38 -11.22
C ILE A 598 1.74 21.55 -10.13
N ALA A 599 1.26 20.37 -10.52
CA ALA A 599 0.56 19.43 -9.65
C ALA A 599 1.46 18.32 -9.10
N ARG A 600 2.62 18.12 -9.74
CA ARG A 600 3.62 17.10 -9.39
C ARG A 600 5.04 17.64 -9.54
N VAL A 601 5.92 17.29 -8.61
CA VAL A 601 7.37 17.36 -8.76
C VAL A 601 7.90 15.96 -8.50
N GLU A 602 8.57 15.37 -9.48
CA GLU A 602 8.82 13.93 -9.44
C GLU A 602 10.11 13.59 -8.66
N GLY A 603 11.03 14.54 -8.54
CA GLY A 603 12.13 14.53 -7.58
C GLY A 603 11.83 15.33 -6.31
N ASN A 604 12.85 15.97 -5.75
CA ASN A 604 12.75 16.82 -4.55
C ASN A 604 12.10 18.17 -4.86
N PHE A 605 11.27 18.69 -3.95
CA PHE A 605 10.74 20.06 -4.01
C PHE A 605 11.37 20.91 -2.91
N LYS A 606 12.02 22.02 -3.29
CA LYS A 606 12.67 22.92 -2.32
C LYS A 606 12.47 24.41 -2.64
N VAL A 607 12.15 25.20 -1.61
CA VAL A 607 12.20 26.67 -1.66
C VAL A 607 12.91 27.23 -0.42
N ASP A 608 14.01 27.96 -0.61
CA ASP A 608 14.94 28.36 0.47
C ASP A 608 15.76 29.64 0.14
N PRO A 609 15.46 30.82 0.70
CA PRO A 609 14.35 31.11 1.60
C PRO A 609 13.05 31.39 0.83
N ALA A 610 11.95 30.90 1.39
CA ALA A 610 10.58 31.01 0.90
C ALA A 610 9.90 32.37 1.20
N THR A 611 10.69 33.41 1.47
CA THR A 611 10.25 34.70 2.06
C THR A 611 9.10 35.42 1.33
N ALA A 612 8.95 35.18 0.03
CA ALA A 612 7.99 35.85 -0.86
C ALA A 612 6.80 34.96 -1.31
N LEU A 613 6.58 33.79 -0.67
CA LEU A 613 5.43 32.91 -0.90
C LEU A 613 4.13 33.46 -0.25
N ASN A 614 3.80 34.70 -0.60
CA ASN A 614 2.66 35.46 -0.13
C ASN A 614 1.32 34.72 -0.38
N ASP A 615 0.25 35.17 0.27
CA ASP A 615 -1.12 34.63 0.13
C ASP A 615 -1.22 33.11 0.43
N GLY A 616 -0.42 32.64 1.38
CA GLY A 616 -0.41 31.25 1.85
C GLY A 616 0.25 30.28 0.89
N GLY A 617 1.24 30.74 0.11
CA GLY A 617 1.93 29.91 -0.87
C GLY A 617 1.07 29.53 -2.09
N ILE A 618 0.01 30.30 -2.39
CA ILE A 618 -0.95 30.02 -3.48
C ILE A 618 -0.28 29.83 -4.86
N GLY A 619 0.93 30.35 -5.07
CA GLY A 619 1.75 30.09 -6.25
C GLY A 619 2.10 28.63 -6.51
N PHE A 620 1.87 27.71 -5.55
CA PHE A 620 1.96 26.25 -5.72
C PHE A 620 0.62 25.52 -5.47
N ALA A 621 -0.53 26.19 -5.55
CA ALA A 621 -1.83 25.65 -5.14
C ALA A 621 -2.37 24.43 -5.95
N SER A 622 -1.62 23.88 -6.90
CA SER A 622 -1.91 22.58 -7.53
C SER A 622 -1.11 21.41 -6.94
N LEU A 623 -0.05 21.68 -6.15
CA LEU A 623 1.02 20.73 -5.83
C LEU A 623 0.59 19.61 -4.87
N SER A 624 0.03 18.57 -5.47
CA SER A 624 -0.47 17.37 -4.79
C SER A 624 0.59 16.30 -4.52
N TRP A 625 1.72 16.32 -5.23
CA TRP A 625 2.70 15.23 -5.24
C TRP A 625 4.15 15.72 -5.29
N VAL A 626 4.99 15.19 -4.40
CA VAL A 626 6.46 15.31 -4.44
C VAL A 626 7.07 13.91 -4.30
N GLY A 627 7.85 13.46 -5.28
CA GLY A 627 8.43 12.11 -5.28
C GLY A 627 9.68 11.94 -4.41
N GLY A 628 10.41 13.03 -4.17
CA GLY A 628 11.54 13.10 -3.23
C GLY A 628 11.19 13.81 -1.92
N ASP A 629 12.17 14.50 -1.35
CA ASP A 629 12.00 15.36 -0.16
C ASP A 629 11.19 16.61 -0.48
N PHE A 630 10.39 17.07 0.49
CA PHE A 630 9.72 18.36 0.49
C PHE A 630 10.39 19.27 1.53
N GLU A 631 11.01 20.38 1.10
CA GLU A 631 11.67 21.36 1.99
C GLU A 631 11.19 22.80 1.72
N LEU A 632 10.39 23.35 2.64
CA LEU A 632 10.08 24.78 2.70
C LEU A 632 10.84 25.44 3.87
N ASN A 633 11.77 26.32 3.53
CA ASN A 633 12.62 27.05 4.49
C ASN A 633 12.28 28.53 4.47
N GLY A 634 11.80 29.09 5.57
CA GLY A 634 11.66 30.54 5.76
C GLY A 634 12.96 31.21 6.20
N ASP A 635 12.90 32.51 6.45
CA ASP A 635 13.92 33.27 7.18
C ASP A 635 13.36 33.58 8.59
N PRO A 636 14.05 33.21 9.69
CA PRO A 636 13.54 33.46 11.05
C PRO A 636 13.35 34.95 11.41
N SER A 637 13.83 35.86 10.57
CA SER A 637 13.77 37.32 10.76
C SER A 637 12.93 38.05 9.71
N ALA A 638 12.46 37.36 8.65
CA ALA A 638 11.71 37.97 7.55
C ALA A 638 10.80 36.96 6.83
N GLY A 639 9.63 37.40 6.38
CA GLY A 639 8.76 36.58 5.52
C GLY A 639 7.30 36.96 5.61
N GLU A 640 6.56 36.68 4.53
CA GLU A 640 5.15 37.03 4.37
C GLU A 640 4.21 35.81 4.13
N ILE A 641 4.72 34.57 4.30
CA ILE A 641 3.86 33.37 4.35
C ILE A 641 3.12 33.35 5.69
N TRP A 642 1.79 33.31 5.63
CA TRP A 642 0.91 32.97 6.75
C TRP A 642 0.80 31.44 6.87
N ASN A 643 -0.35 30.83 6.60
CA ASN A 643 -0.52 29.36 6.56
C ASN A 643 -0.91 28.92 5.14
N TRP A 644 -0.77 27.64 4.80
CA TRP A 644 -1.03 27.08 3.46
C TRP A 644 -2.50 26.74 3.19
N ASP A 645 -3.44 27.29 3.96
CA ASP A 645 -4.88 27.01 3.82
C ASP A 645 -5.43 27.22 2.40
N SER A 646 -4.82 28.11 1.61
CA SER A 646 -5.19 28.36 0.21
C SER A 646 -4.91 27.17 -0.73
N TRP A 647 -4.02 26.23 -0.38
CA TRP A 647 -3.78 25.00 -1.15
C TRP A 647 -4.98 24.05 -1.16
N MET A 648 -5.83 24.10 -0.13
CA MET A 648 -7.04 23.28 -0.05
C MET A 648 -8.18 23.83 -0.92
N VAL A 649 -8.24 25.15 -1.14
CA VAL A 649 -9.33 25.84 -1.84
C VAL A 649 -9.40 25.48 -3.33
N THR A 650 -8.27 25.08 -3.90
CA THR A 650 -8.07 24.69 -5.31
C THR A 650 -8.18 23.18 -5.56
N GLY A 651 -8.29 22.37 -4.50
CA GLY A 651 -8.26 20.90 -4.59
C GLY A 651 -6.87 20.30 -4.85
N GLY A 652 -5.81 21.11 -4.83
CA GLY A 652 -4.43 20.71 -5.13
C GLY A 652 -3.54 20.42 -3.91
N GLY A 653 -4.07 20.51 -2.69
CA GLY A 653 -3.30 20.33 -1.45
C GLY A 653 -2.48 19.04 -1.40
N LEU A 654 -1.26 19.14 -0.86
CA LEU A 654 -0.25 18.09 -0.87
C LEU A 654 -0.77 16.77 -0.28
N LYS A 655 -0.58 15.67 -1.02
CA LYS A 655 -1.03 14.30 -0.69
C LYS A 655 0.11 13.33 -0.48
N HIS A 656 1.18 13.47 -1.25
CA HIS A 656 2.29 12.50 -1.27
C HIS A 656 3.63 13.22 -1.18
N VAL A 657 4.47 12.77 -0.25
CA VAL A 657 5.89 13.10 -0.15
C VAL A 657 6.66 11.78 -0.08
N GLY A 658 7.39 11.43 -1.14
CA GLY A 658 8.13 10.16 -1.20
C GLY A 658 9.34 10.11 -0.26
N GLY A 659 9.91 11.27 0.06
CA GLY A 659 11.01 11.45 1.02
C GLY A 659 10.59 12.11 2.33
N ASN A 660 11.47 12.93 2.87
CA ASN A 660 11.30 13.67 4.12
C ASN A 660 10.36 14.88 3.94
N PHE A 661 9.59 15.23 4.99
CA PHE A 661 8.74 16.43 5.01
C PHE A 661 9.31 17.47 5.98
N THR A 662 9.80 18.59 5.45
CA THR A 662 10.47 19.66 6.19
C THR A 662 9.80 21.02 5.97
N VAL A 663 9.38 21.66 7.07
CA VAL A 663 8.82 23.01 7.09
C VAL A 663 9.43 23.77 8.27
N LYS A 664 10.33 24.72 8.02
CA LYS A 664 11.09 25.40 9.10
C LYS A 664 11.35 26.88 8.86
N ASN A 665 11.61 27.62 9.93
CA ASN A 665 12.05 29.02 9.93
C ASN A 665 11.02 30.05 9.41
N HIS A 666 9.71 29.75 9.37
CA HIS A 666 8.72 30.66 8.77
C HIS A 666 8.10 31.63 9.78
N TYR A 667 8.49 32.90 9.70
CA TYR A 667 8.18 33.96 10.69
C TYR A 667 6.69 34.21 11.03
N LYS A 668 5.74 33.92 10.12
CA LYS A 668 4.27 34.10 10.37
C LYS A 668 3.43 32.83 10.24
N VAL A 669 4.07 31.66 10.06
CA VAL A 669 3.35 30.37 10.06
C VAL A 669 2.93 30.03 11.48
N ASN A 670 1.62 30.11 11.75
CA ASN A 670 1.04 29.85 13.07
C ASN A 670 0.06 28.67 13.08
N GLY A 671 -0.03 27.90 12.00
CA GLY A 671 -0.76 26.64 11.92
C GLY A 671 -0.32 25.77 10.75
N LEU A 672 -0.64 24.47 10.81
CA LEU A 672 -0.37 23.48 9.75
C LEU A 672 -1.53 23.34 8.73
N GLY A 673 -2.33 24.40 8.60
CA GLY A 673 -3.38 24.49 7.59
C GLY A 673 -2.79 24.46 6.18
N GLY A 674 -3.41 23.68 5.30
CA GLY A 674 -2.92 23.33 3.95
C GLY A 674 -2.38 21.90 3.82
N PHE A 675 -1.92 21.29 4.92
CA PHE A 675 -1.30 19.96 4.91
C PHE A 675 -2.24 18.81 5.33
N GLN A 676 -3.50 19.07 5.68
CA GLN A 676 -4.43 18.04 6.18
C GLN A 676 -4.75 16.93 5.15
N SER A 677 -4.35 17.09 3.88
CA SER A 677 -4.56 16.10 2.82
C SER A 677 -3.39 15.13 2.60
N ILE A 678 -2.32 15.18 3.41
CA ILE A 678 -1.17 14.28 3.23
C ILE A 678 -1.57 12.84 3.62
N GLU A 679 -1.59 11.97 2.61
CA GLU A 679 -1.94 10.53 2.68
C GLU A 679 -0.68 9.64 2.80
N TYR A 680 0.49 10.18 2.43
CA TYR A 680 1.78 9.47 2.40
C TYR A 680 2.98 10.38 2.70
N ILE A 681 3.82 9.99 3.67
CA ILE A 681 5.19 10.50 3.87
C ILE A 681 6.14 9.31 3.94
N GLY A 682 7.14 9.23 3.05
CA GLY A 682 8.08 8.11 2.99
C GLY A 682 9.28 8.22 3.94
N GLY A 683 9.64 9.43 4.38
CA GLY A 683 10.82 9.72 5.20
C GLY A 683 10.52 10.21 6.63
N ASP A 684 11.41 11.07 7.14
CA ASP A 684 11.32 11.76 8.43
C ASP A 684 10.48 13.04 8.35
N VAL A 685 10.05 13.58 9.51
CA VAL A 685 9.28 14.83 9.61
C VAL A 685 10.03 15.86 10.47
N THR A 686 10.22 17.07 9.94
CA THR A 686 10.85 18.20 10.65
C THR A 686 10.00 19.46 10.52
N ILE A 687 9.39 19.90 11.64
CA ILE A 687 8.60 21.13 11.70
C ILE A 687 9.07 21.96 12.90
N MET A 688 9.86 22.99 12.64
CA MET A 688 10.53 23.77 13.68
C MET A 688 10.67 25.25 13.35
N ASP A 689 10.64 26.09 14.38
CA ASP A 689 10.97 27.52 14.27
C ASP A 689 9.99 28.29 13.37
N ASN A 690 8.70 27.96 13.49
CA ASN A 690 7.61 28.52 12.72
C ASN A 690 6.67 29.33 13.62
N GLY A 691 6.51 30.61 13.27
CA GLY A 691 5.73 31.58 14.03
C GLY A 691 6.60 32.68 14.64
N GLY A 692 5.94 33.64 15.30
CA GLY A 692 6.55 34.89 15.71
C GLY A 692 5.53 35.84 16.39
N PRO A 693 5.50 37.14 16.05
CA PRO A 693 4.56 38.10 16.64
C PRO A 693 3.09 37.72 16.46
N ASP A 694 2.77 37.07 15.34
CA ASP A 694 1.43 36.61 14.98
C ASP A 694 1.06 35.23 15.58
N GLY A 695 1.86 34.74 16.54
CA GLY A 695 1.69 33.47 17.24
C GLY A 695 2.56 32.33 16.70
N PHE A 696 2.43 31.15 17.31
CA PHE A 696 3.12 29.91 16.95
C PHE A 696 2.11 28.80 16.67
N ILE A 697 2.53 27.76 15.95
CA ILE A 697 1.73 26.54 15.74
C ILE A 697 1.30 25.95 17.10
N PRO A 698 0.00 25.77 17.38
CA PRO A 698 -0.48 25.23 18.65
C PRO A 698 -0.25 23.72 18.76
N LEU A 699 -0.26 23.16 19.97
CA LEU A 699 -0.07 21.70 20.18
C LEU A 699 -1.29 20.86 19.77
N GLN A 700 -2.46 21.50 19.70
CA GLN A 700 -3.77 20.93 19.36
C GLN A 700 -4.51 21.93 18.48
N ASN A 701 -5.55 21.51 17.76
CA ASN A 701 -6.35 22.41 16.94
C ASN A 701 -7.03 23.51 17.77
N THR A 702 -7.22 24.67 17.15
CA THR A 702 -8.09 25.75 17.63
C THR A 702 -9.10 26.11 16.54
N ASP A 703 -10.12 26.91 16.87
CA ASP A 703 -11.18 27.37 15.96
C ASP A 703 -10.67 27.92 14.60
N ASN A 704 -9.41 28.34 14.50
CA ASN A 704 -8.82 28.95 13.31
C ASN A 704 -7.42 28.42 12.95
N GLN A 705 -6.89 27.39 13.63
CA GLN A 705 -5.51 26.91 13.42
C GLN A 705 -5.40 25.40 13.57
N ILE A 706 -4.72 24.74 12.61
CA ILE A 706 -4.33 23.34 12.73
C ILE A 706 -3.04 23.24 13.55
N GLY A 707 -3.03 22.39 14.58
CA GLY A 707 -1.90 22.21 15.48
C GLY A 707 -0.96 21.07 15.12
N PHE A 708 0.08 20.89 15.93
CA PHE A 708 1.01 19.75 15.86
C PHE A 708 0.31 18.38 16.05
N CYS A 709 -0.93 18.33 16.54
CA CYS A 709 -1.75 17.11 16.56
C CYS A 709 -1.87 16.45 15.19
N LEU A 710 -1.77 17.21 14.08
CA LEU A 710 -1.79 16.65 12.72
C LEU A 710 -0.66 15.64 12.50
N ILE A 711 0.50 15.83 13.14
CA ILE A 711 1.63 14.90 13.04
C ILE A 711 1.42 13.66 13.92
N LYS A 712 0.59 13.76 14.97
CA LYS A 712 0.10 12.60 15.72
C LYS A 712 -0.92 11.81 14.90
N ASP A 713 -1.82 12.48 14.18
CA ASP A 713 -2.76 11.82 13.26
C ASP A 713 -2.03 11.10 12.13
N PHE A 714 -0.99 11.73 11.56
CA PHE A 714 -0.16 11.10 10.54
C PHE A 714 0.58 9.86 11.06
N LEU A 715 1.01 9.86 12.33
CA LEU A 715 1.65 8.71 12.97
C LEU A 715 0.63 7.59 13.26
N ASP A 716 -0.50 7.92 13.87
CA ASP A 716 -1.52 6.96 14.30
C ASP A 716 -2.24 6.30 13.12
N ASN A 717 -2.53 7.07 12.06
CA ASN A 717 -3.19 6.57 10.84
C ASN A 717 -2.20 6.02 9.80
N GLY A 718 -0.90 5.89 10.15
CA GLY A 718 0.11 5.27 9.29
C GLY A 718 0.41 6.04 8.00
N VAL A 719 0.29 7.37 8.00
CA VAL A 719 0.70 8.24 6.89
C VAL A 719 2.23 8.21 6.72
N LEU A 720 2.99 8.22 7.81
CA LEU A 720 4.44 7.99 7.79
C LEU A 720 4.72 6.50 7.52
N LYS A 721 5.43 6.20 6.43
CA LYS A 721 5.72 4.81 6.01
C LYS A 721 7.08 4.30 6.49
N LYS A 722 8.01 5.20 6.84
CA LYS A 722 9.33 4.84 7.37
C LYS A 722 9.19 4.10 8.71
N PRO A 723 9.77 2.89 8.88
CA PRO A 723 9.81 2.23 10.18
C PRO A 723 10.64 3.06 11.17
N GLN A 724 10.06 3.41 12.32
CA GLN A 724 10.64 4.30 13.33
C GLN A 724 11.09 5.66 12.73
N PRO A 725 10.14 6.51 12.29
CA PRO A 725 10.45 7.80 11.71
C PRO A 725 11.01 8.76 12.77
N THR A 726 11.97 9.59 12.37
CA THR A 726 12.45 10.70 13.19
C THR A 726 11.46 11.85 13.04
N ILE A 727 10.94 12.34 14.17
CA ILE A 727 9.94 13.42 14.21
C ILE A 727 10.52 14.55 15.07
N LEU A 728 10.85 15.68 14.44
CA LEU A 728 11.47 16.84 15.07
C LEU A 728 10.49 18.02 15.08
N LEU A 729 9.86 18.28 16.23
CA LEU A 729 8.81 19.29 16.37
C LEU A 729 9.17 20.32 17.46
N ARG A 730 9.14 21.61 17.15
CA ARG A 730 9.22 22.70 18.15
C ARG A 730 8.60 24.01 17.63
N GLN A 731 8.12 24.85 18.54
CA GLN A 731 7.53 26.16 18.17
C GLN A 731 8.61 27.18 17.77
N SER A 732 9.64 27.36 18.59
CA SER A 732 10.74 28.29 18.33
C SER A 732 12.10 27.72 18.77
N ALA A 733 13.19 28.40 18.41
CA ALA A 733 14.54 28.01 18.77
C ALA A 733 14.81 28.10 20.30
N GLU A 734 13.95 28.79 21.04
CA GLU A 734 13.97 28.87 22.51
C GLU A 734 12.98 27.90 23.18
N SER A 735 12.13 27.20 22.40
CA SER A 735 11.19 26.20 22.90
C SER A 735 11.85 24.84 23.17
N GLU A 736 11.28 24.08 24.10
CA GLU A 736 11.57 22.65 24.23
C GLU A 736 11.04 21.86 23.02
N TRP A 737 11.63 20.69 22.76
CA TRP A 737 11.16 19.77 21.73
C TRP A 737 9.86 19.10 22.16
N ILE A 738 8.91 19.02 21.23
CA ILE A 738 7.59 18.40 21.42
C ILE A 738 7.71 16.91 21.13
N ASP A 739 7.51 16.06 22.15
CA ASP A 739 7.30 14.63 21.93
C ASP A 739 5.92 14.40 21.31
N VAL A 740 5.88 13.95 20.05
CA VAL A 740 4.66 13.62 19.31
C VAL A 740 3.79 12.61 20.07
N ASN A 741 4.38 11.70 20.85
CA ASN A 741 3.64 10.68 21.62
C ASN A 741 2.89 11.28 22.83
N SER A 742 3.24 12.50 23.25
CA SER A 742 2.51 13.25 24.29
C SER A 742 1.27 13.99 23.76
N LEU A 743 1.12 14.10 22.44
CA LEU A 743 -0.01 14.77 21.80
C LEU A 743 -1.23 13.85 21.72
N GLN A 744 -2.42 14.47 21.76
CA GLN A 744 -3.66 13.83 21.33
C GLN A 744 -3.84 14.01 19.81
N SER A 745 -4.58 13.09 19.20
CA SER A 745 -5.05 13.20 17.81
C SER A 745 -5.98 14.41 17.64
N CYS A 746 -5.96 15.06 16.47
CA CYS A 746 -6.87 16.17 16.19
C CYS A 746 -8.32 15.66 16.05
N ASN A 747 -9.15 15.92 17.06
CA ASN A 747 -10.61 15.71 17.01
C ASN A 747 -11.31 16.86 16.27
#